data_AF-A0A661PEW1-F1
#
_entry.id   AF-A0A661PEW1-F1
#
_cell.length_a   1.000
_cell.length_b   1.000
_cell.length_c   1.000
_cell.angle_alpha   90.00
_cell.angle_beta   90.00
_cell.angle_gamma   90.00
#
_symmetry.space_group_name_H-M   'P 1'
#
loop_
_entity.id
_entity.type
_entity.pdbx_description
1 polymer ?
#
loop_
_entity_poly.entity_id
_entity_poly.type
_entity_poly.pdbx_seq_one_letter_code
_entity_poly.pdbx_strand_id
1 'polypeptide(L)'
;LTPRRWRETKQSVRECNAVADPEHPDVVAFTGWEWTHTGSTPEEHYGHRNVIFQGDGEDEVPTRPIAALGFAAQAFQRGSRTLSLGTLLSIPIHDFENRQRYLDMVASQLEIRGVDACPSGVGVRDLPEDCREYAATPKELFEKLSQWGLEAQVIPHGTTWGFYTPPGYSWDKQLAKDQDDPERQRLIEIYSGHGNSEEYRPWRAVERDQDGQLVCPEPTADYEPCCHRAGEIIRSRCGDAPPAECERRVKEARQRHVEAGVAAYLTVPGATLEDWKDCGQCRSCFEPSFNFRPGGSAQYILAKGDFTDPKAPHHLTLGFIASSDNHKSRGGTGYKEYKRRLMTEATGARNREWHERVFARPAEPTPESVPLTDEMRNTTPPWLLVNAERQASFFLTGGLVAVHAQGRDRKAIWEALKRREVYGTSGPRILLWFDLLNGPDGVQPMGADVKLGQAPRFSVRALGALKQKPGCPNWSSTGLTAERLQRLCAGECYNPSDERYQITRIEVVRIRPQRSADEPVASLVEDVYRRLDCPAGKAACVVQFEDPDFVSAARDGIYYVRAIQEPTPTVNAKALRCERDEAGNCVKARPCYGDYRTPLDEDCLAEDEHRAWSSPVYLRFDAEAAKRAAEQLPKGEEENDEPSP
;
A
#
# COMPACT_ATOMS: atom_id res chain seq x y z
N LEU A 1 -7.76 -18.69 -5.62
CA LEU A 1 -8.12 -19.14 -6.99
C LEU A 1 -8.48 -20.63 -6.95
N THR A 2 -9.36 -21.10 -7.85
CA THR A 2 -9.66 -22.54 -8.06
C THR A 2 -8.89 -23.04 -9.29
N PRO A 3 -8.67 -24.37 -9.46
CA PRO A 3 -7.97 -24.90 -10.63
C PRO A 3 -8.58 -24.45 -11.96
N ARG A 4 -9.91 -24.46 -12.07
CA ARG A 4 -10.64 -23.97 -13.24
C ARG A 4 -10.35 -22.50 -13.52
N ARG A 5 -10.52 -21.63 -12.51
CA ARG A 5 -10.27 -20.18 -12.66
C ARG A 5 -8.83 -19.89 -13.03
N TRP A 6 -7.88 -20.64 -12.47
CA TRP A 6 -6.47 -20.46 -12.81
C TRP A 6 -6.20 -20.77 -14.29
N ARG A 7 -6.74 -21.89 -14.80
CA ARG A 7 -6.67 -22.20 -16.24
C ARG A 7 -7.32 -21.11 -17.10
N GLU A 8 -8.49 -20.63 -16.71
CA GLU A 8 -9.18 -19.52 -17.40
C GLU A 8 -8.35 -18.22 -17.37
N THR A 9 -7.70 -17.89 -16.25
CA THR A 9 -6.80 -16.74 -16.14
C THR A 9 -5.60 -16.89 -17.07
N LYS A 10 -4.91 -18.04 -17.07
CA LYS A 10 -3.77 -18.30 -17.96
C LYS A 10 -4.19 -18.19 -19.44
N GLN A 11 -5.33 -18.79 -19.79
CA GLN A 11 -5.89 -18.70 -21.14
C GLN A 11 -6.20 -17.26 -21.53
N SER A 12 -6.92 -16.52 -20.68
CA SER A 12 -7.31 -15.13 -20.97
C SER A 12 -6.11 -14.22 -21.17
N VAL A 13 -5.03 -14.40 -20.39
CA VAL A 13 -3.81 -13.61 -20.55
C VAL A 13 -3.11 -13.95 -21.87
N ARG A 14 -2.97 -15.24 -22.20
CA ARG A 14 -2.40 -15.66 -23.50
C ARG A 14 -3.17 -15.12 -24.69
N GLU A 15 -4.49 -15.21 -24.66
CA GLU A 15 -5.35 -14.67 -25.72
C GLU A 15 -5.20 -13.16 -25.85
N CYS A 16 -5.09 -12.43 -24.73
CA CYS A 16 -4.84 -11.00 -24.72
C CYS A 16 -3.51 -10.63 -25.38
N ASN A 17 -2.44 -11.37 -25.08
CA ASN A 17 -1.13 -11.06 -25.65
C ASN A 17 -1.00 -11.53 -27.11
N ALA A 18 -1.69 -12.60 -27.49
CA ALA A 18 -1.63 -13.15 -28.85
C ALA A 18 -2.24 -12.23 -29.93
N VAL A 19 -3.11 -11.29 -29.54
CA VAL A 19 -3.71 -10.32 -30.47
C VAL A 19 -2.92 -9.01 -30.57
N ALA A 20 -1.93 -8.79 -29.70
CA ALA A 20 -1.08 -7.62 -29.73
C ALA A 20 0.10 -7.81 -30.70
N ASP A 21 0.66 -6.71 -31.20
CA ASP A 21 1.95 -6.73 -31.92
C ASP A 21 3.07 -7.14 -30.94
N PRO A 22 3.81 -8.24 -31.16
CA PRO A 22 4.86 -8.67 -30.23
C PRO A 22 6.02 -7.68 -30.06
N GLU A 23 6.34 -6.88 -31.08
CA GLU A 23 7.44 -5.90 -31.04
C GLU A 23 6.98 -4.54 -30.52
N HIS A 24 5.71 -4.19 -30.78
CA HIS A 24 5.13 -2.90 -30.40
C HIS A 24 3.73 -3.05 -29.78
N PRO A 25 3.58 -3.82 -28.69
CA PRO A 25 2.27 -4.11 -28.14
C PRO A 25 1.62 -2.83 -27.60
N ASP A 26 0.31 -2.71 -27.81
CA ASP A 26 -0.53 -1.69 -27.18
C ASP A 26 -0.85 -2.05 -25.72
N VAL A 27 -0.91 -3.35 -25.41
CA VAL A 27 -1.10 -3.91 -24.06
C VAL A 27 -0.19 -5.13 -23.86
N VAL A 28 0.44 -5.20 -22.69
CA VAL A 28 1.12 -6.41 -22.20
C VAL A 28 0.49 -6.83 -20.89
N ALA A 29 -0.01 -8.07 -20.82
CA ALA A 29 -0.62 -8.61 -19.61
C ALA A 29 0.29 -9.66 -18.95
N PHE A 30 0.71 -9.43 -17.70
CA PHE A 30 1.45 -10.43 -16.92
C PHE A 30 0.48 -11.32 -16.14
N THR A 31 0.78 -12.63 -16.09
CA THR A 31 0.00 -13.58 -15.29
C THR A 31 0.51 -13.60 -13.86
N GLY A 32 -0.41 -13.68 -12.90
CA GLY A 32 -0.04 -13.70 -11.48
C GLY A 32 -1.23 -13.93 -10.55
N TRP A 33 -0.95 -13.86 -9.25
CA TRP A 33 -1.95 -13.90 -8.19
C TRP A 33 -1.49 -13.11 -6.95
N GLU A 34 -2.44 -12.72 -6.11
CA GLU A 34 -2.17 -12.20 -4.77
C GLU A 34 -2.00 -13.35 -3.77
N TRP A 35 -0.91 -13.31 -3.01
CA TRP A 35 -0.63 -14.15 -1.85
C TRP A 35 -0.91 -13.35 -0.57
N THR A 36 -2.05 -13.64 0.06
CA THR A 36 -2.66 -12.84 1.13
C THR A 36 -2.49 -13.53 2.51
N HIS A 37 -1.40 -13.24 3.24
CA HIS A 37 -1.18 -13.85 4.57
C HIS A 37 -1.61 -12.92 5.70
N THR A 38 -2.74 -13.23 6.35
CA THR A 38 -3.23 -12.47 7.51
C THR A 38 -3.08 -13.26 8.81
N GLY A 39 -2.12 -12.84 9.64
CA GLY A 39 -1.98 -13.30 11.03
C GLY A 39 -2.85 -12.50 12.00
N SER A 40 -3.27 -13.12 13.10
CA SER A 40 -4.03 -12.46 14.17
C SER A 40 -3.17 -11.58 15.08
N THR A 41 -1.86 -11.86 15.15
CA THR A 41 -0.87 -11.11 15.94
C THR A 41 0.20 -10.52 15.02
N PRO A 42 0.90 -9.45 15.46
CA PRO A 42 2.08 -8.93 14.77
C PRO A 42 3.11 -10.00 14.41
N GLU A 43 3.34 -10.97 15.30
CA GLU A 43 4.37 -12.00 15.16
C GLU A 43 4.04 -13.00 14.05
N GLU A 44 2.76 -13.29 13.84
CA GLU A 44 2.28 -14.26 12.85
C GLU A 44 1.83 -13.61 11.52
N HIS A 45 1.93 -12.29 11.38
CA HIS A 45 1.40 -11.58 10.21
C HIS A 45 2.47 -11.29 9.13
N TYR A 46 2.35 -11.86 7.93
CA TYR A 46 3.29 -11.61 6.82
C TYR A 46 2.77 -10.67 5.72
N GLY A 47 1.51 -10.23 5.77
CA GLY A 47 0.97 -9.28 4.79
C GLY A 47 0.74 -9.86 3.39
N HIS A 48 0.54 -8.97 2.42
CA HIS A 48 0.14 -9.34 1.06
C HIS A 48 1.32 -9.19 0.09
N ARG A 49 1.33 -10.05 -0.92
CA ARG A 49 2.32 -10.05 -2.00
C ARG A 49 1.65 -10.35 -3.33
N ASN A 50 1.95 -9.57 -4.35
CA ASN A 50 1.66 -9.96 -5.72
C ASN A 50 2.77 -10.88 -6.23
N VAL A 51 2.40 -12.05 -6.74
CA VAL A 51 3.30 -12.97 -7.43
C VAL A 51 2.99 -12.90 -8.92
N ILE A 52 3.95 -12.43 -9.72
CA ILE A 52 3.82 -12.29 -11.18
C ILE A 52 4.92 -13.05 -11.91
N PHE A 53 4.64 -13.54 -13.11
CA PHE A 53 5.57 -14.33 -13.93
C PHE A 53 5.94 -13.59 -15.21
N GLN A 54 7.18 -13.76 -15.66
CA GLN A 54 7.63 -13.15 -16.92
C GLN A 54 6.90 -13.76 -18.11
N GLY A 55 6.88 -15.08 -18.21
CA GLY A 55 6.27 -15.82 -19.31
C GLY A 55 4.75 -15.93 -19.19
N ASP A 56 4.12 -16.29 -20.30
CA ASP A 56 2.69 -16.55 -20.40
C ASP A 56 2.37 -17.91 -21.05
N GLY A 57 3.39 -18.65 -21.49
CA GLY A 57 3.28 -20.05 -21.91
C GLY A 57 2.72 -20.96 -20.81
N GLU A 58 2.13 -22.09 -21.22
CA GLU A 58 1.51 -23.04 -20.28
C GLU A 58 2.51 -23.59 -19.25
N ASP A 59 3.76 -23.81 -19.68
CA ASP A 59 4.88 -24.30 -18.86
C ASP A 59 5.77 -23.17 -18.31
N GLU A 60 5.48 -21.91 -18.63
CA GLU A 60 6.22 -20.74 -18.13
C GLU A 60 5.55 -20.10 -16.90
N VAL A 61 4.40 -20.65 -16.50
CA VAL A 61 3.60 -20.25 -15.37
C VAL A 61 3.24 -21.52 -14.58
N PRO A 62 3.24 -21.49 -13.23
CA PRO A 62 2.94 -22.68 -12.44
C PRO A 62 1.62 -23.36 -12.82
N THR A 63 1.58 -24.69 -12.78
CA THR A 63 0.36 -25.46 -13.02
C THR A 63 -0.75 -25.07 -12.05
N ARG A 64 -0.39 -24.64 -10.84
CA ARG A 64 -1.31 -24.17 -9.81
C ARG A 64 -0.72 -23.01 -8.99
N PRO A 65 -1.56 -22.09 -8.49
CA PRO A 65 -1.10 -21.01 -7.61
C PRO A 65 -0.85 -21.54 -6.19
N ILE A 66 0.04 -20.85 -5.48
CA ILE A 66 0.37 -21.13 -4.07
C ILE A 66 -0.49 -20.20 -3.21
N ALA A 67 -1.36 -20.76 -2.38
CA ALA A 67 -2.17 -20.00 -1.42
C ALA A 67 -1.38 -19.67 -0.15
N ALA A 68 -1.74 -18.59 0.53
CA ALA A 68 -1.26 -18.32 1.89
C ALA A 68 -2.05 -19.16 2.90
N LEU A 69 -1.38 -19.66 3.94
CA LEU A 69 -2.05 -20.04 5.19
C LEU A 69 -2.32 -18.76 6.02
N GLY A 70 -3.31 -18.79 6.91
CA GLY A 70 -3.65 -17.62 7.75
C GLY A 70 -5.13 -17.51 8.11
N PHE A 71 -5.48 -16.53 8.95
CA PHE A 71 -6.84 -16.31 9.44
C PHE A 71 -7.83 -16.04 8.30
N ALA A 72 -7.48 -15.20 7.32
CA ALA A 72 -8.35 -14.95 6.16
C ALA A 72 -8.51 -16.21 5.31
N ALA A 73 -7.43 -16.96 5.04
CA ALA A 73 -7.51 -18.21 4.29
C ALA A 73 -8.42 -19.22 5.00
N GLN A 74 -8.34 -19.32 6.33
CA GLN A 74 -9.23 -20.14 7.14
C GLN A 74 -10.67 -19.59 7.17
N ALA A 75 -10.88 -18.27 7.24
CA ALA A 75 -12.21 -17.66 7.23
C ALA A 75 -12.93 -17.83 5.88
N PHE A 76 -12.21 -17.71 4.76
CA PHE A 76 -12.73 -17.97 3.42
C PHE A 76 -13.00 -19.48 3.19
N GLN A 77 -12.16 -20.38 3.71
CA GLN A 77 -12.32 -21.84 3.59
C GLN A 77 -13.39 -22.42 4.51
N ARG A 78 -13.41 -22.03 5.80
CA ARG A 78 -14.51 -22.36 6.73
C ARG A 78 -15.83 -21.77 6.25
N GLY A 79 -15.72 -20.78 5.37
CA GLY A 79 -16.84 -20.09 4.83
C GLY A 79 -17.46 -19.19 5.88
N SER A 80 -18.06 -18.14 5.40
CA SER A 80 -19.29 -17.64 5.99
C SER A 80 -20.18 -18.80 6.47
N ARG A 81 -20.11 -19.14 7.75
CA ARG A 81 -21.31 -19.40 8.56
C ARG A 81 -22.13 -18.11 8.74
N THR A 82 -21.63 -16.99 8.20
CA THR A 82 -22.04 -15.61 8.47
C THR A 82 -23.31 -15.14 7.75
N LEU A 83 -23.85 -15.90 6.80
CA LEU A 83 -25.23 -15.70 6.34
C LEU A 83 -25.92 -17.06 6.36
N SER A 84 -27.02 -17.18 7.10
CA SER A 84 -27.81 -18.40 7.12
C SER A 84 -28.21 -18.78 5.68
N LEU A 85 -28.42 -20.07 5.40
CA LEU A 85 -28.94 -20.49 4.09
C LEU A 85 -30.23 -19.74 3.73
N GLY A 86 -31.07 -19.44 4.73
CA GLY A 86 -32.26 -18.60 4.58
C GLY A 86 -31.94 -17.16 4.15
N THR A 87 -30.89 -16.54 4.69
CA THR A 87 -30.45 -15.19 4.29
C THR A 87 -29.84 -15.17 2.89
N LEU A 88 -29.03 -16.18 2.55
CA LEU A 88 -28.45 -16.32 1.22
C LEU A 88 -29.52 -16.54 0.14
N LEU A 89 -30.60 -17.25 0.46
CA LEU A 89 -31.72 -17.48 -0.45
C LEU A 89 -32.73 -16.31 -0.46
N SER A 90 -32.87 -15.54 0.64
CA SER A 90 -33.80 -14.42 0.70
C SER A 90 -33.33 -13.21 -0.12
N ILE A 91 -32.03 -12.95 -0.20
CA ILE A 91 -31.49 -11.81 -0.98
C ILE A 91 -31.88 -11.90 -2.47
N PRO A 92 -31.66 -13.03 -3.18
CA PRO A 92 -32.15 -13.20 -4.55
C PRO A 92 -33.67 -13.08 -4.72
N ILE A 93 -34.47 -13.38 -3.69
CA ILE A 93 -35.92 -13.23 -3.75
C ILE A 93 -36.30 -11.75 -3.67
N HIS A 94 -35.66 -10.98 -2.78
CA HIS A 94 -35.93 -9.56 -2.59
C HIS A 94 -35.26 -8.64 -3.62
N ASP A 95 -34.27 -9.14 -4.38
CA ASP A 95 -33.63 -8.42 -5.49
C ASP A 95 -33.57 -9.32 -6.73
N PHE A 96 -34.74 -9.80 -7.13
CA PHE A 96 -34.90 -10.82 -8.16
C PHE A 96 -34.27 -10.44 -9.51
N GLU A 97 -34.27 -9.17 -9.88
CA GLU A 97 -33.63 -8.68 -11.11
C GLU A 97 -32.13 -8.99 -11.15
N ASN A 98 -31.44 -8.95 -10.00
CA ASN A 98 -30.00 -9.24 -9.89
C ASN A 98 -29.71 -10.65 -9.35
N ARG A 99 -30.73 -11.53 -9.22
CA ARG A 99 -30.60 -12.87 -8.62
C ARG A 99 -29.40 -13.67 -9.13
N GLN A 100 -29.09 -13.60 -10.42
CA GLN A 100 -27.99 -14.35 -11.02
C GLN A 100 -26.64 -13.97 -10.40
N ARG A 101 -26.39 -12.67 -10.14
CA ARG A 101 -25.14 -12.22 -9.51
C ARG A 101 -24.94 -12.81 -8.12
N TYR A 102 -26.02 -12.90 -7.35
CA TYR A 102 -25.98 -13.51 -6.02
C TYR A 102 -25.76 -15.02 -6.11
N LEU A 103 -26.43 -15.71 -7.04
CA LEU A 103 -26.25 -17.14 -7.28
C LEU A 103 -24.84 -17.47 -7.78
N ASP A 104 -24.27 -16.64 -8.66
CA ASP A 104 -22.89 -16.76 -9.15
C ASP A 104 -21.89 -16.61 -7.99
N MET A 105 -22.13 -15.68 -7.07
CA MET A 105 -21.31 -15.53 -5.85
C MET A 105 -21.40 -16.78 -4.97
N VAL A 106 -22.59 -17.37 -4.79
CA VAL A 106 -22.77 -18.62 -4.03
C VAL A 106 -22.05 -19.78 -4.70
N ALA A 107 -22.26 -19.97 -6.01
CA ALA A 107 -21.57 -20.99 -6.80
C ALA A 107 -20.04 -20.82 -6.71
N SER A 108 -19.57 -19.57 -6.77
CA SER A 108 -18.16 -19.24 -6.60
C SER A 108 -17.61 -19.68 -5.25
N GLN A 109 -18.35 -19.46 -4.16
CA GLN A 109 -17.92 -19.85 -2.82
C GLN A 109 -17.93 -21.37 -2.65
N LEU A 110 -18.93 -22.07 -3.21
CA LEU A 110 -18.97 -23.53 -3.20
C LEU A 110 -17.79 -24.13 -3.98
N GLU A 111 -17.47 -23.58 -5.15
CA GLU A 111 -16.31 -23.98 -5.95
C GLU A 111 -15.00 -23.80 -5.17
N ILE A 112 -14.83 -22.69 -4.46
CA ILE A 112 -13.64 -22.44 -3.61
C ILE A 112 -13.55 -23.46 -2.47
N ARG A 113 -14.68 -23.82 -1.84
CA ARG A 113 -14.69 -24.79 -0.73
C ARG A 113 -14.46 -26.23 -1.20
N GLY A 114 -14.85 -26.56 -2.43
CA GLY A 114 -14.71 -27.90 -3.00
C GLY A 114 -13.31 -28.27 -3.47
N VAL A 115 -12.30 -27.40 -3.31
CA VAL A 115 -10.92 -27.70 -3.67
C VAL A 115 -10.15 -28.14 -2.42
N ASP A 116 -9.73 -29.40 -2.41
CA ASP A 116 -8.97 -30.00 -1.32
C ASP A 116 -7.53 -29.48 -1.26
N ALA A 117 -6.91 -29.59 -0.08
CA ALA A 117 -5.49 -29.27 0.09
C ALA A 117 -4.60 -30.31 -0.62
N CYS A 118 -3.49 -29.85 -1.19
CA CYS A 118 -2.49 -30.73 -1.78
C CYS A 118 -1.82 -31.63 -0.72
N PRO A 119 -1.43 -32.87 -1.08
CA PRO A 119 -0.62 -33.74 -0.20
C PRO A 119 0.65 -33.06 0.31
N SER A 120 0.96 -33.23 1.58
CA SER A 120 2.20 -32.71 2.17
C SER A 120 3.42 -33.53 1.76
N GLY A 121 4.59 -32.88 1.67
CA GLY A 121 5.87 -33.56 1.41
C GLY A 121 6.10 -34.03 -0.03
N VAL A 122 5.21 -33.68 -0.96
CA VAL A 122 5.34 -33.98 -2.39
C VAL A 122 5.91 -32.76 -3.12
N GLY A 123 6.83 -32.97 -4.07
CA GLY A 123 7.43 -31.89 -4.85
C GLY A 123 6.42 -31.12 -5.70
N VAL A 124 6.65 -29.84 -5.96
CA VAL A 124 5.66 -28.97 -6.64
C VAL A 124 5.21 -29.50 -8.00
N ARG A 125 6.04 -30.23 -8.73
CA ARG A 125 5.69 -30.77 -10.06
C ARG A 125 4.97 -32.11 -10.01
N ASP A 126 5.06 -32.84 -8.89
CA ASP A 126 4.44 -34.15 -8.70
C ASP A 126 3.08 -34.05 -7.99
N LEU A 127 2.67 -32.83 -7.63
CA LEU A 127 1.41 -32.55 -6.96
C LEU A 127 0.22 -32.58 -7.94
N PRO A 128 -0.97 -33.06 -7.52
CA PRO A 128 -2.16 -33.05 -8.37
C PRO A 128 -2.51 -31.64 -8.87
N GLU A 129 -3.05 -31.55 -10.08
CA GLU A 129 -3.43 -30.25 -10.67
C GLU A 129 -4.70 -29.65 -10.04
N ASP A 130 -5.52 -30.48 -9.41
CA ASP A 130 -6.84 -30.14 -8.88
C ASP A 130 -6.85 -29.85 -7.38
N CYS A 131 -5.68 -29.77 -6.74
CA CYS A 131 -5.53 -29.44 -5.33
C CYS A 131 -5.06 -28.00 -5.09
N ARG A 132 -5.23 -27.53 -3.85
CA ARG A 132 -4.73 -26.23 -3.39
C ARG A 132 -3.41 -26.39 -2.64
N GLU A 133 -2.35 -25.84 -3.21
CA GLU A 133 -1.06 -25.73 -2.55
C GLU A 133 -1.05 -24.53 -1.59
N TYR A 134 -0.31 -24.68 -0.48
CA TYR A 134 -0.14 -23.63 0.52
C TYR A 134 1.33 -23.34 0.81
N ALA A 135 1.59 -22.11 1.28
CA ALA A 135 2.79 -21.68 1.98
C ALA A 135 2.37 -20.88 3.22
N ALA A 136 2.98 -21.17 4.37
CA ALA A 136 2.73 -20.48 5.65
C ALA A 136 3.61 -19.25 5.85
N THR A 137 4.73 -19.16 5.14
CA THR A 137 5.67 -18.05 5.28
C THR A 137 6.21 -17.63 3.91
N PRO A 138 6.75 -16.40 3.79
CA PRO A 138 7.52 -15.98 2.62
C PRO A 138 8.62 -16.97 2.27
N LYS A 139 9.35 -17.50 3.28
CA LYS A 139 10.33 -18.57 3.09
C LYS A 139 9.79 -19.74 2.27
N GLU A 140 8.70 -20.35 2.71
CA GLU A 140 8.08 -21.50 2.03
C GLU A 140 7.56 -21.11 0.63
N LEU A 141 7.06 -19.89 0.47
CA LEU A 141 6.65 -19.38 -0.84
C LEU A 141 7.84 -19.31 -1.80
N PHE A 142 8.97 -18.72 -1.38
CA PHE A 142 10.18 -18.63 -2.19
C PHE A 142 10.80 -20.00 -2.49
N GLU A 143 10.81 -20.92 -1.52
CA GLU A 143 11.24 -22.30 -1.73
C GLU A 143 10.41 -22.98 -2.83
N LYS A 144 9.08 -22.86 -2.80
CA LYS A 144 8.19 -23.43 -3.82
C LYS A 144 8.35 -22.78 -5.19
N LEU A 145 8.48 -21.45 -5.24
CA LEU A 145 8.77 -20.73 -6.49
C LEU A 145 10.12 -21.16 -7.09
N SER A 146 11.11 -21.43 -6.24
CA SER A 146 12.42 -21.94 -6.66
C SER A 146 12.33 -23.36 -7.21
N GLN A 147 11.52 -24.24 -6.60
CA GLN A 147 11.26 -25.59 -7.12
C GLN A 147 10.56 -25.58 -8.48
N TRP A 148 9.70 -24.59 -8.75
CA TRP A 148 9.15 -24.39 -10.09
C TRP A 148 10.22 -24.02 -11.11
N GLY A 149 11.25 -23.27 -10.69
CA GLY A 149 12.35 -22.84 -11.56
C GLY A 149 11.92 -21.78 -12.60
N LEU A 150 10.85 -21.04 -12.32
CA LEU A 150 10.29 -20.03 -13.21
C LEU A 150 10.75 -18.62 -12.83
N GLU A 151 10.85 -17.73 -13.81
CA GLU A 151 11.14 -16.31 -13.58
C GLU A 151 9.89 -15.63 -13.01
N ALA A 152 10.00 -15.13 -11.79
CA ALA A 152 8.87 -14.57 -11.04
C ALA A 152 9.33 -13.43 -10.15
N GLN A 153 8.46 -12.43 -9.97
CA GLN A 153 8.61 -11.36 -8.99
C GLN A 153 7.55 -11.52 -7.90
N VAL A 154 7.95 -11.18 -6.68
CA VAL A 154 7.12 -11.20 -5.48
C VAL A 154 7.16 -9.81 -4.88
N ILE A 155 6.04 -9.09 -4.93
CA ILE A 155 5.98 -7.66 -4.65
C ILE A 155 5.09 -7.43 -3.43
N PRO A 156 5.66 -7.12 -2.25
CA PRO A 156 4.89 -6.71 -1.09
C PRO A 156 4.04 -5.46 -1.36
N HIS A 157 2.84 -5.44 -0.82
CA HIS A 157 1.92 -4.31 -0.93
C HIS A 157 0.97 -4.21 0.27
N GLY A 158 0.27 -3.08 0.41
CA GLY A 158 -0.68 -2.84 1.51
C GLY A 158 -0.07 -2.92 2.92
N THR A 159 1.25 -2.80 3.05
CA THR A 159 2.02 -3.11 4.27
C THR A 159 1.67 -2.25 5.48
N THR A 160 1.06 -1.09 5.26
CA THR A 160 0.60 -0.16 6.30
C THR A 160 -0.92 -0.19 6.53
N TRP A 161 -1.67 -0.96 5.72
CA TRP A 161 -3.12 -0.94 5.71
C TRP A 161 -3.69 -1.68 6.93
N GLY A 162 -4.19 -0.91 7.90
CA GLY A 162 -4.72 -1.41 9.16
C GLY A 162 -6.06 -2.16 9.06
N PHE A 163 -6.51 -2.46 7.84
CA PHE A 163 -7.65 -3.34 7.53
C PHE A 163 -7.40 -4.78 7.99
N TYR A 164 -6.21 -5.32 7.69
CA TYR A 164 -5.77 -6.65 8.14
C TYR A 164 -4.50 -6.58 8.99
N THR A 165 -3.75 -5.48 8.90
CA THR A 165 -2.43 -5.38 9.54
C THR A 165 -2.61 -5.10 11.03
N PRO A 166 -2.19 -6.01 11.93
CA PRO A 166 -2.43 -5.88 13.36
C PRO A 166 -1.76 -4.62 13.94
N PRO A 167 -2.36 -3.98 14.96
CA PRO A 167 -1.67 -2.97 15.76
C PRO A 167 -0.34 -3.52 16.33
N GLY A 168 0.72 -2.71 16.30
CA GLY A 168 2.04 -3.13 16.79
C GLY A 168 2.90 -3.86 15.75
N TYR A 169 2.38 -4.11 14.55
CA TYR A 169 3.14 -4.70 13.44
C TYR A 169 4.38 -3.88 13.05
N SER A 170 5.50 -4.58 12.89
CA SER A 170 6.70 -4.13 12.19
C SER A 170 7.13 -5.15 11.14
N TRP A 171 7.85 -4.67 10.13
CA TRP A 171 8.41 -5.51 9.06
C TRP A 171 9.54 -6.45 9.53
N ASP A 172 10.09 -6.24 10.73
CA ASP A 172 11.37 -6.79 11.19
C ASP A 172 11.58 -8.28 10.93
N LYS A 173 10.59 -9.14 11.24
CA LYS A 173 10.72 -10.60 11.03
C LYS A 173 10.90 -11.00 9.56
N GLN A 174 10.51 -10.13 8.63
CA GLN A 174 10.60 -10.35 7.19
C GLN A 174 11.92 -9.84 6.62
N LEU A 175 12.77 -9.23 7.45
CA LEU A 175 14.16 -8.90 7.11
C LEU A 175 15.10 -10.10 7.32
N ALA A 176 14.65 -11.16 7.98
CA ALA A 176 15.46 -12.37 8.12
C ALA A 176 15.82 -12.90 6.73
N LYS A 177 17.10 -13.32 6.55
CA LYS A 177 17.63 -13.75 5.25
C LYS A 177 16.84 -14.87 4.59
N ASP A 178 16.17 -15.72 5.36
CA ASP A 178 15.36 -16.83 4.84
C ASP A 178 13.90 -16.42 4.56
N GLN A 179 13.47 -15.21 4.92
CA GLN A 179 12.16 -14.63 4.62
C GLN A 179 12.18 -13.67 3.42
N ASP A 180 13.34 -13.52 2.79
CA ASP A 180 13.58 -12.65 1.64
C ASP A 180 14.22 -13.44 0.50
N ASP A 181 13.99 -13.01 -0.73
CA ASP A 181 14.65 -13.50 -1.94
C ASP A 181 14.99 -12.30 -2.81
N PRO A 182 16.23 -11.78 -2.76
CA PRO A 182 16.64 -10.58 -3.49
C PRO A 182 16.53 -10.68 -5.01
N GLU A 183 16.38 -11.87 -5.58
CA GLU A 183 16.16 -12.04 -7.02
C GLU A 183 14.68 -11.89 -7.39
N ARG A 184 13.76 -12.17 -6.47
CA ARG A 184 12.31 -12.14 -6.71
C ARG A 184 11.61 -10.95 -6.04
N GLN A 185 12.06 -10.55 -4.86
CA GLN A 185 11.52 -9.46 -4.07
C GLN A 185 12.34 -8.18 -4.28
N ARG A 186 12.18 -7.58 -5.46
CA ARG A 186 12.95 -6.38 -5.87
C ARG A 186 12.15 -5.08 -5.82
N LEU A 187 10.84 -5.16 -5.64
CA LEU A 187 9.93 -4.03 -5.69
C LEU A 187 9.01 -4.04 -4.46
N ILE A 188 8.54 -2.87 -4.08
CA ILE A 188 7.47 -2.68 -3.09
C ILE A 188 6.46 -1.67 -3.62
N GLU A 189 5.19 -1.96 -3.42
CA GLU A 189 4.12 -0.99 -3.67
C GLU A 189 4.02 0.00 -2.50
N ILE A 190 4.16 1.28 -2.81
CA ILE A 190 4.16 2.36 -1.80
C ILE A 190 2.86 3.18 -1.80
N TYR A 191 1.97 2.96 -2.77
CA TYR A 191 0.70 3.67 -2.89
C TYR A 191 -0.28 2.84 -3.73
N SER A 192 -1.54 2.79 -3.29
CA SER A 192 -2.61 2.13 -4.02
C SER A 192 -3.98 2.80 -3.84
N GLY A 193 -5.04 2.19 -4.37
CA GLY A 193 -6.42 2.57 -4.05
C GLY A 193 -6.76 2.49 -2.56
N HIS A 194 -5.90 1.89 -1.73
CA HIS A 194 -6.01 1.83 -0.27
C HIS A 194 -5.19 2.88 0.47
N GLY A 195 -4.46 3.74 -0.24
CA GLY A 195 -3.67 4.84 0.32
C GLY A 195 -2.16 4.65 0.26
N ASN A 196 -1.47 5.67 0.77
CA ASN A 196 -0.01 5.73 0.88
C ASN A 196 0.51 4.79 1.97
N SER A 197 1.65 4.15 1.70
CA SER A 197 2.45 3.33 2.63
C SER A 197 3.92 3.76 2.72
N GLU A 198 4.28 4.90 2.14
CA GLU A 198 5.66 5.40 2.11
C GLU A 198 6.18 5.88 3.48
N GLU A 199 5.42 6.78 4.12
CA GLU A 199 5.93 7.66 5.18
C GLU A 199 6.07 6.97 6.55
N TYR A 200 7.21 7.13 7.21
CA TYR A 200 7.41 6.68 8.59
C TYR A 200 7.03 7.77 9.59
N ARG A 201 6.42 7.36 10.71
CA ARG A 201 6.21 8.19 11.90
C ARG A 201 6.53 7.39 13.18
N PRO A 202 7.03 8.03 14.25
CA PRO A 202 7.53 7.32 15.43
C PRO A 202 6.43 6.81 16.37
N TRP A 203 5.20 7.33 16.27
CA TRP A 203 4.08 6.88 17.10
C TRP A 203 3.68 5.43 16.80
N ARG A 204 2.98 4.78 17.74
CA ARG A 204 2.47 3.42 17.61
C ARG A 204 1.00 3.35 17.99
N ALA A 205 0.28 2.39 17.42
CA ALA A 205 -1.13 2.14 17.76
C ALA A 205 -1.28 1.44 19.13
N VAL A 206 -0.28 0.64 19.50
CA VAL A 206 -0.14 -0.06 20.78
C VAL A 206 1.35 -0.11 21.12
N GLU A 207 1.68 -0.16 22.42
CA GLU A 207 3.05 -0.34 22.92
C GLU A 207 3.13 -1.59 23.78
N ARG A 208 4.35 -2.06 24.08
CA ARG A 208 4.58 -3.14 25.05
C ARG A 208 5.14 -2.55 26.33
N ASP A 209 4.58 -2.92 27.47
CA ASP A 209 5.12 -2.55 28.78
C ASP A 209 6.32 -3.43 29.18
N GLN A 210 6.82 -3.25 30.41
CA GLN A 210 7.97 -3.99 30.95
C GLN A 210 7.72 -5.50 31.08
N ASP A 211 6.45 -5.90 31.23
CA ASP A 211 6.03 -7.30 31.31
C ASP A 211 5.71 -7.89 29.93
N GLY A 212 5.88 -7.08 28.86
CA GLY A 212 5.61 -7.46 27.48
C GLY A 212 4.13 -7.40 27.09
N GLN A 213 3.24 -6.92 27.96
CA GLN A 213 1.82 -6.78 27.68
C GLN A 213 1.55 -5.59 26.79
N LEU A 214 0.55 -5.73 25.91
CA LEU A 214 0.15 -4.62 25.05
C LEU A 214 -0.62 -3.58 25.87
N VAL A 215 -0.21 -2.33 25.75
CA VAL A 215 -0.82 -1.18 26.42
C VAL A 215 -1.21 -0.10 25.40
N CYS A 216 -2.17 0.73 25.80
CA CYS A 216 -2.64 1.85 24.99
C CYS A 216 -1.71 3.06 25.19
N PRO A 217 -1.00 3.53 24.15
CA PRO A 217 -0.17 4.73 24.27
C PRO A 217 -1.02 5.98 24.48
N GLU A 218 -0.39 7.03 25.01
CA GLU A 218 -1.03 8.34 25.11
C GLU A 218 -1.06 9.04 23.73
N PRO A 219 -2.09 9.86 23.45
CA PRO A 219 -2.16 10.64 22.21
C PRO A 219 -1.01 11.64 22.08
N THR A 220 -0.63 11.91 20.84
CA THR A 220 0.30 13.00 20.48
C THR A 220 -0.43 14.03 19.63
N ALA A 221 0.24 15.15 19.32
CA ALA A 221 -0.32 16.15 18.39
C ALA A 221 -0.66 15.52 17.02
N ASP A 222 0.19 14.63 16.54
CA ASP A 222 0.09 14.04 15.20
C ASP A 222 -0.71 12.74 15.13
N TYR A 223 -1.10 12.16 16.28
CA TYR A 223 -1.75 10.85 16.32
C TYR A 223 -2.58 10.61 17.58
N GLU A 224 -3.82 10.13 17.39
CA GLU A 224 -4.64 9.59 18.48
C GLU A 224 -4.81 8.07 18.32
N PRO A 225 -4.35 7.25 19.28
CA PRO A 225 -4.63 5.82 19.29
C PRO A 225 -6.12 5.53 19.44
N CYS A 226 -6.67 4.59 18.65
CA CYS A 226 -8.10 4.24 18.77
C CYS A 226 -8.46 3.61 20.12
N CYS A 227 -7.53 2.97 20.82
CA CYS A 227 -7.76 2.52 22.19
C CYS A 227 -8.06 3.69 23.14
N HIS A 228 -7.37 4.82 22.97
CA HIS A 228 -7.63 6.03 23.75
C HIS A 228 -9.01 6.58 23.44
N ARG A 229 -9.35 6.68 22.15
CA ARG A 229 -10.68 7.12 21.70
C ARG A 229 -11.81 6.21 22.22
N ALA A 230 -11.60 4.89 22.29
CA ALA A 230 -12.55 3.97 22.90
C ALA A 230 -12.84 4.34 24.38
N GLY A 231 -11.78 4.68 25.13
CA GLY A 231 -11.90 5.21 26.48
C GLY A 231 -12.72 6.50 26.54
N GLU A 232 -12.47 7.45 25.64
CA GLU A 232 -13.19 8.72 25.59
C GLU A 232 -14.67 8.57 25.21
N ILE A 233 -15.00 7.61 24.34
CA ILE A 233 -16.39 7.27 24.03
C ILE A 233 -17.11 6.71 25.27
N ILE A 234 -16.45 5.85 26.04
CA ILE A 234 -17.02 5.31 27.28
C ILE A 234 -17.14 6.41 28.36
N ARG A 235 -16.13 7.28 28.46
CA ARG A 235 -16.13 8.43 29.37
C ARG A 235 -17.36 9.33 29.14
N SER A 236 -17.68 9.64 27.88
CA SER A 236 -18.83 10.48 27.55
C SER A 236 -20.18 9.86 27.92
N ARG A 237 -20.22 8.55 28.18
CA ARG A 237 -21.42 7.77 28.51
C ARG A 237 -21.56 7.48 30.00
N CYS A 238 -20.59 7.84 30.83
CA CYS A 238 -20.61 7.52 32.26
C CYS A 238 -21.81 8.09 33.04
N GLY A 239 -22.44 9.17 32.55
CA GLY A 239 -23.57 9.81 33.23
C GLY A 239 -23.22 10.20 34.67
N ASP A 240 -24.08 9.80 35.63
CA ASP A 240 -23.92 10.09 37.05
C ASP A 240 -23.02 9.08 37.81
N ALA A 241 -22.29 8.21 37.11
CA ALA A 241 -21.40 7.25 37.76
C ALA A 241 -20.30 7.97 38.58
N PRO A 242 -19.89 7.43 39.75
CA PRO A 242 -18.80 8.00 40.52
C PRO A 242 -17.52 8.13 39.67
N PRO A 243 -16.70 9.20 39.85
CA PRO A 243 -15.50 9.42 39.03
C PRO A 243 -14.56 8.21 38.97
N ALA A 244 -14.33 7.55 40.10
CA ALA A 244 -13.48 6.35 40.16
C ALA A 244 -14.04 5.17 39.34
N GLU A 245 -15.35 5.01 39.31
CA GLU A 245 -16.02 3.96 38.52
C GLU A 245 -15.98 4.31 37.02
N CYS A 246 -16.16 5.58 36.66
CA CYS A 246 -15.99 6.01 35.28
C CYS A 246 -14.55 5.79 34.80
N GLU A 247 -13.54 6.16 35.58
CA GLU A 247 -12.13 5.89 35.24
C GLU A 247 -11.83 4.40 35.11
N ARG A 248 -12.44 3.55 35.96
CA ARG A 248 -12.31 2.09 35.85
C ARG A 248 -12.84 1.61 34.49
N ARG A 249 -14.02 2.06 34.07
CA ARG A 249 -14.64 1.73 32.77
C ARG A 249 -13.81 2.23 31.59
N VAL A 250 -13.24 3.44 31.70
CA VAL A 250 -12.35 4.01 30.68
C VAL A 250 -11.09 3.14 30.50
N LYS A 251 -10.44 2.76 31.60
CA LYS A 251 -9.25 1.89 31.56
C LYS A 251 -9.58 0.51 30.97
N GLU A 252 -10.71 -0.07 31.37
CA GLU A 252 -11.20 -1.35 30.85
C GLU A 252 -11.50 -1.27 29.34
N ALA A 253 -12.08 -0.17 28.86
CA ALA A 253 -12.31 0.06 27.43
C ALA A 253 -11.02 0.20 26.62
N ARG A 254 -10.03 0.95 27.13
CA ARG A 254 -8.70 1.05 26.51
C ARG A 254 -8.06 -0.34 26.39
N GLN A 255 -8.05 -1.11 27.48
CA GLN A 255 -7.42 -2.42 27.53
C GLN A 255 -8.11 -3.44 26.59
N ARG A 256 -9.43 -3.55 26.64
CA ARG A 256 -10.19 -4.44 25.74
C ARG A 256 -10.00 -4.08 24.27
N HIS A 257 -9.87 -2.80 23.94
CA HIS A 257 -9.59 -2.38 22.57
C HIS A 257 -8.20 -2.85 22.14
N VAL A 258 -7.17 -2.72 22.99
CA VAL A 258 -5.83 -3.21 22.70
C VAL A 258 -5.82 -4.73 22.45
N GLU A 259 -6.48 -5.51 23.31
CA GLU A 259 -6.57 -6.97 23.22
C GLU A 259 -7.35 -7.47 22.00
N ALA A 260 -8.33 -6.70 21.54
CA ALA A 260 -9.21 -7.11 20.44
C ALA A 260 -8.56 -7.01 19.05
N GLY A 261 -7.46 -6.26 18.91
CA GLY A 261 -6.68 -6.14 17.67
C GLY A 261 -7.43 -5.43 16.54
N VAL A 262 -7.44 -6.00 15.34
CA VAL A 262 -8.08 -5.40 14.15
C VAL A 262 -9.58 -5.12 14.34
N ALA A 263 -10.27 -6.01 15.07
CA ALA A 263 -11.71 -5.95 15.31
C ALA A 263 -12.09 -5.12 16.55
N ALA A 264 -11.16 -4.35 17.09
CA ALA A 264 -11.31 -3.67 18.38
C ALA A 264 -12.40 -2.59 18.45
N TYR A 265 -12.90 -2.11 17.31
CA TYR A 265 -14.02 -1.17 17.32
C TYR A 265 -15.33 -1.81 17.82
N LEU A 266 -15.44 -3.16 17.77
CA LEU A 266 -16.60 -3.90 18.26
C LEU A 266 -16.69 -3.97 19.79
N THR A 267 -15.63 -3.57 20.52
CA THR A 267 -15.62 -3.61 21.98
C THR A 267 -16.39 -2.46 22.63
N VAL A 268 -16.88 -1.50 21.84
CA VAL A 268 -17.66 -0.34 22.31
C VAL A 268 -19.07 -0.40 21.70
N PRO A 269 -20.05 -0.99 22.41
CA PRO A 269 -21.41 -1.15 21.92
C PRO A 269 -22.04 0.19 21.52
N GLY A 270 -22.76 0.22 20.39
CA GLY A 270 -23.46 1.41 19.90
C GLY A 270 -22.58 2.60 19.48
N ALA A 271 -21.25 2.44 19.40
CA ALA A 271 -20.39 3.47 18.80
C ALA A 271 -20.66 3.59 17.29
N THR A 272 -20.89 4.81 16.84
CA THR A 272 -21.03 5.19 15.43
C THR A 272 -19.66 5.42 14.79
N LEU A 273 -19.60 5.52 13.46
CA LEU A 273 -18.36 5.84 12.75
C LEU A 273 -17.81 7.19 13.20
N GLU A 274 -18.69 8.18 13.36
CA GLU A 274 -18.36 9.54 13.77
C GLU A 274 -17.74 9.60 15.18
N ASP A 275 -18.19 8.74 16.10
CA ASP A 275 -17.66 8.69 17.47
C ASP A 275 -16.15 8.38 17.49
N TRP A 276 -15.66 7.61 16.52
CA TRP A 276 -14.25 7.25 16.41
C TRP A 276 -13.37 8.38 15.86
N LYS A 277 -13.95 9.44 15.30
CA LYS A 277 -13.22 10.61 14.77
C LYS A 277 -12.04 10.18 13.89
N ASP A 278 -10.91 10.88 13.92
CA ASP A 278 -9.69 10.54 13.16
C ASP A 278 -8.71 9.63 13.91
N CYS A 279 -9.15 8.89 14.94
CA CYS A 279 -8.26 7.97 15.64
C CYS A 279 -7.63 6.96 14.66
N GLY A 280 -6.39 6.55 14.94
CA GLY A 280 -5.66 5.56 14.15
C GLY A 280 -5.13 6.09 12.82
N GLN A 281 -5.38 7.35 12.44
CA GLN A 281 -4.93 7.90 11.16
C GLN A 281 -3.66 8.72 11.31
N CYS A 282 -2.78 8.65 10.31
CA CYS A 282 -1.64 9.56 10.21
C CYS A 282 -2.13 10.96 9.81
N ARG A 283 -1.98 11.96 10.68
CA ARG A 283 -2.48 13.32 10.40
C ARG A 283 -1.58 14.12 9.46
N SER A 284 -0.29 13.78 9.39
CA SER A 284 0.73 14.49 8.63
C SER A 284 1.24 13.72 7.42
N CYS A 285 0.58 12.61 7.06
CA CYS A 285 0.93 11.82 5.89
C CYS A 285 0.04 12.23 4.71
N PHE A 286 0.56 12.07 3.51
CA PHE A 286 -0.21 12.16 2.27
C PHE A 286 -1.11 10.95 2.11
N GLU A 287 -2.41 11.18 1.93
CA GLU A 287 -3.43 10.17 1.62
C GLU A 287 -3.20 8.81 2.32
N PRO A 288 -3.06 8.77 3.65
CA PRO A 288 -2.59 7.58 4.35
C PRO A 288 -3.61 6.45 4.27
N SER A 289 -3.11 5.22 4.23
CA SER A 289 -3.96 4.04 4.34
C SER A 289 -4.74 4.02 5.65
N PHE A 290 -5.97 3.49 5.62
CA PHE A 290 -6.83 3.35 6.80
C PHE A 290 -6.09 2.68 7.97
N ASN A 291 -6.15 3.28 9.16
CA ASN A 291 -5.53 2.76 10.38
C ASN A 291 -4.03 2.49 10.19
N PHE A 292 -3.31 3.47 9.67
CA PHE A 292 -1.91 3.39 9.24
C PHE A 292 -0.98 2.70 10.26
N ARG A 293 -0.07 1.85 9.77
CA ARG A 293 0.91 1.08 10.57
C ARG A 293 2.34 1.53 10.25
N PRO A 294 2.96 2.43 11.03
CA PRO A 294 4.28 2.97 10.69
C PRO A 294 5.40 1.93 10.59
N GLY A 295 5.33 0.82 11.34
CA GLY A 295 6.32 -0.26 11.24
C GLY A 295 6.29 -1.05 9.93
N GLY A 296 5.29 -0.82 9.08
CA GLY A 296 5.19 -1.39 7.73
C GLY A 296 5.51 -0.39 6.62
N SER A 297 5.90 0.86 6.92
CA SER A 297 6.10 1.86 5.87
C SER A 297 7.38 1.62 5.08
N ALA A 298 7.42 2.04 3.82
CA ALA A 298 8.59 1.85 2.96
C ALA A 298 9.85 2.50 3.57
N GLN A 299 9.71 3.70 4.14
CA GLN A 299 10.83 4.37 4.83
C GLN A 299 11.34 3.58 6.04
N TYR A 300 10.46 2.95 6.82
CA TYR A 300 10.86 2.08 7.92
C TYR A 300 11.61 0.85 7.40
N ILE A 301 11.06 0.19 6.37
CA ILE A 301 11.63 -1.01 5.77
C ILE A 301 13.06 -0.75 5.23
N LEU A 302 13.26 0.37 4.52
CA LEU A 302 14.57 0.73 3.97
C LEU A 302 15.59 1.17 5.03
N ALA A 303 15.13 1.71 6.16
CA ALA A 303 16.01 2.10 7.26
C ALA A 303 16.44 0.90 8.11
N LYS A 304 15.59 -0.12 8.27
CA LYS A 304 15.85 -1.27 9.14
C LYS A 304 16.86 -2.25 8.54
N GLY A 305 17.46 -3.08 9.41
CA GLY A 305 18.26 -4.23 9.02
C GLY A 305 18.06 -5.41 9.97
N ASP A 306 18.40 -6.60 9.50
CA ASP A 306 18.57 -7.80 10.33
C ASP A 306 20.05 -7.95 10.71
N PHE A 307 20.28 -8.10 12.02
CA PHE A 307 21.61 -8.17 12.63
C PHE A 307 21.89 -9.54 13.27
N THR A 308 21.12 -10.58 12.88
CA THR A 308 21.35 -11.95 13.34
C THR A 308 22.77 -12.43 13.04
N ASP A 309 23.35 -11.98 11.92
CA ASP A 309 24.80 -11.99 11.68
C ASP A 309 25.34 -10.54 11.70
N PRO A 310 25.90 -10.06 12.83
CA PRO A 310 26.39 -8.69 12.95
C PRO A 310 27.53 -8.34 11.99
N LYS A 311 28.23 -9.34 11.43
CA LYS A 311 29.33 -9.11 10.47
C LYS A 311 28.82 -8.90 9.05
N ALA A 312 27.59 -9.31 8.76
CA ALA A 312 26.96 -9.20 7.46
C ALA A 312 25.46 -8.92 7.63
N PRO A 313 25.10 -7.71 8.13
CA PRO A 313 23.72 -7.32 8.34
C PRO A 313 22.95 -7.38 7.02
N HIS A 314 21.70 -7.82 7.07
CA HIS A 314 20.83 -7.89 5.89
C HIS A 314 19.95 -6.66 5.80
N HIS A 315 19.92 -6.03 4.63
CA HIS A 315 19.07 -4.89 4.31
C HIS A 315 18.38 -5.14 2.97
N LEU A 316 17.11 -4.76 2.86
CA LEU A 316 16.37 -4.89 1.62
C LEU A 316 16.76 -3.79 0.62
N THR A 317 16.80 -4.15 -0.66
CA THR A 317 17.07 -3.24 -1.78
C THR A 317 15.89 -3.27 -2.75
N LEU A 318 14.97 -2.34 -2.57
CA LEU A 318 13.66 -2.32 -3.21
C LEU A 318 13.49 -1.11 -4.14
N GLY A 319 12.83 -1.30 -5.28
CA GLY A 319 12.30 -0.23 -6.12
C GLY A 319 10.87 0.12 -5.72
N PHE A 320 10.44 1.33 -6.04
CA PHE A 320 9.11 1.83 -5.70
C PHE A 320 8.17 1.74 -6.89
N ILE A 321 7.01 1.13 -6.67
CA ILE A 321 5.89 1.15 -7.59
C ILE A 321 4.63 1.64 -6.88
N ALA A 322 3.63 1.99 -7.66
CA ALA A 322 2.27 2.18 -7.20
C ALA A 322 1.33 1.35 -8.08
N SER A 323 0.11 1.13 -7.63
CA SER A 323 -0.88 0.41 -8.42
C SER A 323 -2.28 0.99 -8.23
N SER A 324 -3.20 0.63 -9.13
CA SER A 324 -4.59 1.04 -8.98
C SER A 324 -5.27 0.37 -7.79
N ASP A 325 -4.93 -0.90 -7.55
CA ASP A 325 -5.54 -1.79 -6.56
C ASP A 325 -7.07 -1.66 -6.47
N ASN A 326 -7.70 -1.55 -7.66
CA ASN A 326 -9.13 -1.40 -7.80
C ASN A 326 -9.77 -2.73 -8.23
N HIS A 327 -10.51 -3.37 -7.33
CA HIS A 327 -11.18 -4.66 -7.56
C HIS A 327 -12.47 -4.58 -8.41
N LYS A 328 -12.66 -3.52 -9.19
CA LYS A 328 -13.81 -3.36 -10.10
C LYS A 328 -13.50 -3.72 -11.56
N SER A 329 -12.26 -4.07 -11.89
CA SER A 329 -11.79 -4.34 -13.27
C SER A 329 -12.08 -3.19 -14.24
N ARG A 330 -11.94 -1.95 -13.76
CA ARG A 330 -12.16 -0.72 -14.53
C ARG A 330 -10.83 -0.04 -14.78
N GLY A 331 -10.59 0.40 -16.02
CA GLY A 331 -9.38 1.13 -16.40
C GLY A 331 -9.38 2.60 -16.00
N GLY A 332 -10.18 2.99 -15.00
CA GLY A 332 -10.54 4.38 -14.68
C GLY A 332 -9.55 5.17 -13.82
N THR A 333 -8.34 4.64 -13.62
CA THR A 333 -7.39 5.17 -12.64
C THR A 333 -6.31 6.04 -13.30
N GLY A 334 -5.84 7.04 -12.56
CA GLY A 334 -4.70 7.86 -12.93
C GLY A 334 -4.90 8.88 -14.05
N TYR A 335 -6.13 9.33 -14.26
CA TYR A 335 -6.41 10.44 -15.17
C TYR A 335 -7.53 11.38 -14.72
N LYS A 336 -8.59 10.89 -14.08
CA LYS A 336 -9.71 11.71 -13.60
C LYS A 336 -10.17 11.22 -12.22
N GLU A 337 -10.63 12.16 -11.42
CA GLU A 337 -11.17 11.97 -10.08
C GLU A 337 -12.69 12.14 -10.14
N TYR A 338 -13.42 11.02 -10.33
CA TYR A 338 -14.85 11.04 -10.65
C TYR A 338 -15.49 9.68 -10.37
N LYS A 339 -16.82 9.67 -10.23
CA LYS A 339 -17.62 8.45 -10.04
C LYS A 339 -17.00 7.54 -8.99
N ARG A 340 -16.74 8.06 -7.78
CA ARG A 340 -16.11 7.41 -6.63
C ARG A 340 -16.56 5.95 -6.45
N ARG A 341 -17.87 5.71 -6.57
CA ARG A 341 -18.52 4.40 -6.40
C ARG A 341 -18.19 3.36 -7.48
N LEU A 342 -17.65 3.82 -8.61
CA LEU A 342 -17.21 3.00 -9.74
C LEU A 342 -15.67 2.96 -9.82
N MET A 343 -14.99 4.06 -9.48
CA MET A 343 -13.53 4.17 -9.63
C MET A 343 -12.75 3.82 -8.37
N THR A 344 -13.44 3.61 -7.24
CA THR A 344 -12.85 3.13 -5.98
C THR A 344 -13.63 1.93 -5.43
N GLU A 345 -13.15 1.39 -4.32
CA GLU A 345 -13.80 0.28 -3.63
C GLU A 345 -14.98 0.70 -2.74
N ALA A 346 -15.27 2.00 -2.63
CA ALA A 346 -16.37 2.50 -1.85
C ALA A 346 -17.68 1.85 -2.33
N THR A 347 -18.21 0.92 -1.52
CA THR A 347 -19.44 0.16 -1.75
C THR A 347 -20.26 0.02 -0.46
N GLY A 348 -21.56 -0.27 -0.57
CA GLY A 348 -22.47 -0.38 0.57
C GLY A 348 -23.94 -0.29 0.16
N ALA A 349 -24.83 -0.30 1.15
CA ALA A 349 -26.27 -0.48 0.94
C ALA A 349 -26.91 0.64 0.11
N ARG A 350 -27.84 0.28 -0.78
CA ARG A 350 -28.56 1.24 -1.64
C ARG A 350 -29.58 2.11 -0.90
N ASN A 351 -30.07 1.66 0.25
CA ASN A 351 -31.00 2.38 1.12
C ASN A 351 -30.97 1.78 2.54
N ARG A 352 -31.70 2.43 3.47
CA ARG A 352 -31.80 2.03 4.88
C ARG A 352 -32.38 0.62 5.07
N GLU A 353 -33.40 0.24 4.32
CA GLU A 353 -34.00 -1.10 4.43
C GLU A 353 -32.99 -2.20 4.08
N TRP A 354 -32.21 -2.01 3.01
CA TRP A 354 -31.14 -2.92 2.62
C TRP A 354 -29.99 -2.92 3.61
N HIS A 355 -29.69 -1.77 4.21
CA HIS A 355 -28.71 -1.68 5.28
C HIS A 355 -29.13 -2.54 6.48
N GLU A 356 -30.34 -2.34 6.99
CA GLU A 356 -30.87 -3.10 8.14
C GLU A 356 -31.09 -4.59 7.84
N ARG A 357 -31.24 -4.98 6.56
CA ARG A 357 -31.38 -6.40 6.14
C ARG A 357 -30.02 -7.12 6.08
N VAL A 358 -28.98 -6.43 5.63
CA VAL A 358 -27.65 -7.03 5.38
C VAL A 358 -26.73 -6.86 6.57
N PHE A 359 -26.83 -5.74 7.28
CA PHE A 359 -26.06 -5.45 8.47
C PHE A 359 -26.91 -5.71 9.71
N ALA A 360 -26.29 -6.28 10.75
CA ALA A 360 -26.95 -6.44 12.04
C ALA A 360 -27.34 -5.07 12.59
N ARG A 361 -28.49 -5.00 13.28
CA ARG A 361 -28.86 -3.80 14.03
C ARG A 361 -27.74 -3.45 15.01
N PRO A 362 -27.30 -2.18 15.07
CA PRO A 362 -26.31 -1.76 16.06
C PRO A 362 -26.78 -2.12 17.47
N ALA A 363 -25.86 -2.54 18.33
CA ALA A 363 -26.14 -2.69 19.75
C ALA A 363 -26.50 -1.32 20.35
N GLU A 364 -27.33 -1.30 21.39
CA GLU A 364 -27.62 -0.08 22.13
C GLU A 364 -26.34 0.47 22.78
N PRO A 365 -26.13 1.80 22.80
CA PRO A 365 -24.98 2.40 23.47
C PRO A 365 -24.98 2.10 24.96
N THR A 366 -23.88 1.51 25.46
CA THR A 366 -23.67 1.25 26.90
C THR A 366 -22.51 2.09 27.44
N PRO A 367 -22.50 2.40 28.75
CA PRO A 367 -21.36 3.02 29.43
C PRO A 367 -20.25 2.00 29.76
N GLU A 368 -20.35 0.77 29.26
CA GLU A 368 -19.39 -0.30 29.45
C GLU A 368 -18.92 -0.80 28.08
N SER A 369 -17.64 -1.14 28.01
CA SER A 369 -17.09 -1.91 26.90
C SER A 369 -17.48 -3.38 27.04
N VAL A 370 -17.22 -4.19 26.01
CA VAL A 370 -17.40 -5.65 26.04
C VAL A 370 -16.15 -6.36 25.50
N PRO A 371 -15.78 -7.53 26.03
CA PRO A 371 -14.68 -8.31 25.47
C PRO A 371 -15.07 -8.89 24.11
N LEU A 372 -14.10 -8.94 23.18
CA LEU A 372 -14.31 -9.60 21.90
C LEU A 372 -14.04 -11.11 22.03
N THR A 373 -15.09 -11.92 22.13
CA THR A 373 -15.00 -13.37 22.32
C THR A 373 -14.72 -14.13 21.01
N ASP A 374 -14.25 -15.38 21.12
CA ASP A 374 -14.08 -16.25 19.95
C ASP A 374 -15.41 -16.54 19.25
N GLU A 375 -16.50 -16.67 20.00
CA GLU A 375 -17.84 -16.81 19.43
C GLU A 375 -18.20 -15.60 18.57
N MET A 376 -17.97 -14.37 19.06
CA MET A 376 -18.18 -13.16 18.28
C MET A 376 -17.31 -13.14 17.03
N ARG A 377 -16.03 -13.50 17.11
CA ARG A 377 -15.14 -13.57 15.93
C ARG A 377 -15.63 -14.59 14.89
N ASN A 378 -16.19 -15.71 15.33
CA ASN A 378 -16.65 -16.78 14.44
C ASN A 378 -18.05 -16.55 13.83
N THR A 379 -18.88 -15.74 14.49
CA THR A 379 -20.27 -15.48 14.06
C THR A 379 -20.44 -14.12 13.38
N THR A 380 -19.51 -13.17 13.61
CA THR A 380 -19.55 -11.84 13.00
C THR A 380 -19.10 -11.92 11.54
N PRO A 381 -19.87 -11.33 10.61
CA PRO A 381 -19.45 -11.20 9.21
C PRO A 381 -18.04 -10.64 9.04
N PRO A 382 -17.18 -11.19 8.15
CA PRO A 382 -15.79 -10.78 8.06
C PRO A 382 -15.59 -9.29 7.75
N TRP A 383 -16.47 -8.68 6.94
CA TRP A 383 -16.41 -7.25 6.62
C TRP A 383 -16.73 -6.35 7.82
N LEU A 384 -17.50 -6.83 8.79
CA LEU A 384 -17.68 -6.13 10.06
C LEU A 384 -16.39 -6.23 10.87
N LEU A 385 -15.78 -7.40 11.04
CA LEU A 385 -14.54 -7.55 11.82
C LEU A 385 -13.39 -6.59 11.44
N VAL A 386 -13.42 -6.04 10.23
CA VAL A 386 -12.39 -5.16 9.66
C VAL A 386 -12.87 -3.71 9.47
N ASN A 387 -14.02 -3.33 10.03
CA ASN A 387 -14.58 -1.97 9.97
C ASN A 387 -14.77 -1.44 8.53
N ALA A 388 -15.39 -2.24 7.65
CA ALA A 388 -15.58 -1.91 6.24
C ALA A 388 -16.31 -0.58 6.00
N GLU A 389 -17.25 -0.19 6.86
CA GLU A 389 -17.97 1.08 6.69
C GLU A 389 -17.05 2.30 6.84
N ARG A 390 -16.13 2.29 7.82
CA ARG A 390 -15.19 3.40 8.03
C ARG A 390 -14.16 3.52 6.91
N GLN A 391 -13.78 2.40 6.31
CA GLN A 391 -12.83 2.35 5.20
C GLN A 391 -13.33 3.04 3.94
N ALA A 392 -14.65 3.20 3.75
CA ALA A 392 -15.21 3.84 2.56
C ALA A 392 -14.70 5.29 2.33
N SER A 393 -14.24 5.94 3.40
CA SER A 393 -13.62 7.27 3.36
C SER A 393 -12.13 7.26 3.01
N PHE A 394 -11.51 6.09 2.86
CA PHE A 394 -10.06 5.93 2.62
C PHE A 394 -9.77 5.20 1.30
N PHE A 395 -10.81 4.84 0.54
CA PHE A 395 -10.64 4.29 -0.80
C PHE A 395 -10.45 5.41 -1.81
N LEU A 396 -9.29 5.43 -2.42
CA LEU A 396 -8.86 6.39 -3.43
C LEU A 396 -9.02 5.76 -4.82
N THR A 397 -8.80 6.55 -5.87
CA THR A 397 -8.78 6.04 -7.27
C THR A 397 -7.53 5.22 -7.57
N GLY A 398 -6.47 5.35 -6.75
CA GLY A 398 -5.26 4.54 -6.80
C GLY A 398 -4.17 5.07 -7.71
N GLY A 399 -3.00 4.44 -7.61
CA GLY A 399 -1.77 4.85 -8.27
C GLY A 399 -1.49 4.16 -9.60
N LEU A 400 -0.33 4.48 -10.16
CA LEU A 400 0.20 3.83 -11.37
C LEU A 400 1.70 3.55 -11.22
N VAL A 401 2.17 2.46 -11.82
CA VAL A 401 3.59 2.23 -12.07
C VAL A 401 3.96 2.85 -13.42
N ALA A 402 5.09 3.55 -13.45
CA ALA A 402 5.74 3.99 -14.66
C ALA A 402 7.08 3.27 -14.80
N VAL A 403 7.41 2.88 -16.03
CA VAL A 403 8.52 1.99 -16.33
C VAL A 403 9.45 2.65 -17.35
N HIS A 404 10.73 2.79 -17.01
CA HIS A 404 11.77 3.19 -17.95
C HIS A 404 12.31 1.96 -18.69
N ALA A 405 11.53 1.49 -19.67
CA ALA A 405 11.92 0.37 -20.51
C ALA A 405 12.59 0.83 -21.81
N GLN A 406 13.52 0.01 -22.32
CA GLN A 406 14.20 0.23 -23.61
C GLN A 406 13.31 -0.09 -24.82
N GLY A 407 12.18 -0.74 -24.59
CA GLY A 407 11.20 -1.18 -25.58
C GLY A 407 9.82 -1.33 -24.96
N ARG A 408 8.81 -1.59 -25.78
CA ARG A 408 7.42 -1.80 -25.33
C ARG A 408 7.08 -3.26 -25.11
N ASP A 409 7.92 -4.16 -25.57
CA ASP A 409 7.70 -5.59 -25.45
C ASP A 409 7.76 -6.06 -23.98
N ARG A 410 7.19 -7.24 -23.75
CA ARG A 410 7.12 -7.92 -22.44
C ARG A 410 8.48 -8.01 -21.76
N LYS A 411 9.53 -8.36 -22.50
CA LYS A 411 10.86 -8.57 -21.95
C LYS A 411 11.46 -7.24 -21.50
N ALA A 412 11.38 -6.20 -22.33
CA ALA A 412 11.87 -4.87 -21.99
C ALA A 412 11.22 -4.30 -20.72
N ILE A 413 9.90 -4.47 -20.57
CA ILE A 413 9.15 -4.08 -19.36
C ILE A 413 9.61 -4.89 -18.14
N TRP A 414 9.71 -6.22 -18.28
CA TRP A 414 10.15 -7.09 -17.20
C TRP A 414 11.56 -6.75 -16.70
N GLU A 415 12.49 -6.52 -17.63
CA GLU A 415 13.87 -6.20 -17.30
C GLU A 415 13.99 -4.84 -16.59
N ALA A 416 13.15 -3.84 -16.95
CA ALA A 416 13.12 -2.56 -16.24
C ALA A 416 12.57 -2.72 -14.80
N LEU A 417 11.51 -3.52 -14.60
CA LEU A 417 11.02 -3.89 -13.26
C LEU A 417 12.14 -4.56 -12.44
N LYS A 418 12.84 -5.53 -13.04
CA LYS A 418 13.95 -6.26 -12.41
C LYS A 418 15.13 -5.35 -12.05
N ARG A 419 15.45 -4.36 -12.88
CA ARG A 419 16.48 -3.34 -12.60
C ARG A 419 16.01 -2.23 -11.66
N ARG A 420 14.73 -2.21 -11.26
CA ARG A 420 14.10 -1.14 -10.47
C ARG A 420 14.14 0.23 -11.16
N GLU A 421 14.22 0.25 -12.49
CA GLU A 421 14.15 1.47 -13.32
C GLU A 421 12.67 1.87 -13.49
N VAL A 422 11.99 2.06 -12.37
CA VAL A 422 10.54 2.28 -12.26
C VAL A 422 10.24 3.31 -11.20
N TYR A 423 9.04 3.89 -11.24
CA TYR A 423 8.56 4.79 -10.21
C TYR A 423 7.05 4.67 -10.03
N GLY A 424 6.56 5.03 -8.85
CA GLY A 424 5.13 5.09 -8.55
C GLY A 424 4.57 6.50 -8.76
N THR A 425 3.30 6.60 -9.14
CA THR A 425 2.51 7.84 -9.05
C THR A 425 1.26 7.62 -8.21
N SER A 426 0.78 8.68 -7.56
CA SER A 426 -0.47 8.69 -6.77
C SER A 426 -1.74 8.68 -7.65
N GLY A 427 -1.61 8.34 -8.92
CA GLY A 427 -2.69 8.34 -9.90
C GLY A 427 -2.26 9.11 -11.14
N PRO A 428 -2.17 10.45 -11.10
CA PRO A 428 -1.86 11.23 -12.29
C PRO A 428 -0.59 10.75 -13.01
N ARG A 429 -0.61 10.77 -14.34
CA ARG A 429 0.51 10.36 -15.21
C ARG A 429 1.62 11.41 -15.24
N ILE A 430 2.19 11.70 -14.07
CA ILE A 430 3.40 12.52 -13.87
C ILE A 430 4.59 11.76 -14.45
N LEU A 431 5.50 12.47 -15.11
CA LEU A 431 6.75 11.92 -15.63
C LEU A 431 7.91 12.29 -14.72
N LEU A 432 8.78 11.33 -14.39
CA LEU A 432 9.88 11.53 -13.44
C LEU A 432 11.15 10.79 -13.85
N TRP A 433 12.29 11.50 -13.80
CA TRP A 433 13.64 10.96 -13.89
C TRP A 433 14.46 11.44 -12.69
N PHE A 434 15.29 10.54 -12.15
CA PHE A 434 16.18 10.80 -11.03
C PHE A 434 17.47 10.03 -11.28
N ASP A 435 18.57 10.76 -11.45
CA ASP A 435 19.85 10.21 -11.88
C ASP A 435 20.98 10.67 -10.95
N LEU A 436 21.87 9.75 -10.58
CA LEU A 436 23.17 10.05 -9.98
C LEU A 436 24.15 10.39 -11.09
N LEU A 437 24.71 11.61 -11.07
CA LEU A 437 25.55 12.16 -12.14
C LEU A 437 27.01 11.70 -12.08
N ASN A 438 27.46 11.24 -10.93
CA ASN A 438 28.87 10.93 -10.66
C ASN A 438 29.07 9.52 -10.09
N GLY A 439 28.29 8.56 -10.59
CA GLY A 439 28.49 7.14 -10.32
C GLY A 439 29.78 6.60 -10.94
N PRO A 440 30.22 5.40 -10.53
CA PRO A 440 31.49 4.82 -10.97
C PRO A 440 31.58 4.63 -12.49
N ASP A 441 30.48 4.24 -13.13
CA ASP A 441 30.38 4.05 -14.58
C ASP A 441 29.65 5.22 -15.29
N GLY A 442 29.72 6.42 -14.70
CA GLY A 442 29.03 7.61 -15.21
C GLY A 442 27.63 7.80 -14.60
N VAL A 443 26.67 8.25 -15.41
CA VAL A 443 25.31 8.55 -14.95
C VAL A 443 24.56 7.25 -14.64
N GLN A 444 23.96 7.17 -13.46
CA GLN A 444 23.22 6.00 -12.98
C GLN A 444 21.76 6.38 -12.70
N PRO A 445 20.75 5.63 -13.21
CA PRO A 445 19.35 5.96 -13.01
C PRO A 445 18.83 5.55 -11.63
N MET A 446 17.61 5.97 -11.31
CA MET A 446 16.83 5.44 -10.19
C MET A 446 16.84 3.90 -10.18
N GLY A 447 16.89 3.28 -8.99
CA GLY A 447 17.01 1.83 -8.82
C GLY A 447 18.44 1.29 -8.74
N ALA A 448 19.44 2.12 -9.04
CA ALA A 448 20.86 1.77 -8.97
C ALA A 448 21.33 1.48 -7.53
N ASP A 449 22.28 0.55 -7.40
CA ASP A 449 23.02 0.25 -6.16
C ASP A 449 24.52 0.32 -6.48
N VAL A 450 25.20 1.34 -5.96
CA VAL A 450 26.57 1.68 -6.36
C VAL A 450 27.45 2.04 -5.16
N LYS A 451 28.74 1.75 -5.29
CA LYS A 451 29.76 2.23 -4.35
C LYS A 451 30.20 3.64 -4.71
N LEU A 452 30.32 4.51 -3.71
CA LEU A 452 30.73 5.89 -3.90
C LEU A 452 31.61 6.37 -2.73
N GLY A 453 32.70 7.08 -3.05
CA GLY A 453 33.61 7.69 -2.07
C GLY A 453 33.63 9.22 -2.08
N GLN A 454 32.76 9.85 -2.86
CA GLN A 454 32.69 11.30 -3.03
C GLN A 454 31.27 11.80 -2.77
N ALA A 455 31.08 13.11 -2.60
CA ALA A 455 29.75 13.68 -2.44
C ALA A 455 28.87 13.33 -3.67
N PRO A 456 27.70 12.70 -3.48
CA PRO A 456 26.83 12.35 -4.59
C PRO A 456 26.19 13.61 -5.16
N ARG A 457 26.09 13.64 -6.50
CA ARG A 457 25.45 14.72 -7.25
C ARG A 457 24.31 14.14 -8.05
N PHE A 458 23.13 14.72 -7.92
CA PHE A 458 21.93 14.20 -8.54
C PHE A 458 21.29 15.20 -9.49
N SER A 459 20.57 14.69 -10.49
CA SER A 459 19.67 15.45 -11.35
C SER A 459 18.28 14.87 -11.27
N VAL A 460 17.28 15.75 -11.15
CA VAL A 460 15.86 15.40 -11.18
C VAL A 460 15.23 16.14 -12.34
N ARG A 461 14.45 15.41 -13.15
CA ARG A 461 13.58 16.01 -14.18
C ARG A 461 12.17 15.50 -13.97
N ALA A 462 11.20 16.40 -13.91
CA ALA A 462 9.80 16.04 -13.74
C ALA A 462 8.86 16.87 -14.62
N LEU A 463 7.76 16.26 -15.07
CA LEU A 463 6.67 16.92 -15.79
C LEU A 463 5.34 16.49 -15.19
N GLY A 464 4.46 17.45 -14.89
CA GLY A 464 3.12 17.15 -14.38
C GLY A 464 2.27 16.39 -15.40
N ALA A 465 1.18 15.78 -14.94
CA ALA A 465 0.25 15.07 -15.79
C ALA A 465 -0.41 16.00 -16.82
N LEU A 466 -0.86 15.43 -17.94
CA LEU A 466 -1.66 16.17 -18.92
C LEU A 466 -3.04 16.47 -18.33
N LYS A 467 -3.51 17.71 -18.49
CA LYS A 467 -4.89 18.09 -18.14
C LYS A 467 -5.85 17.29 -19.01
N GLN A 468 -6.99 16.88 -18.46
CA GLN A 468 -7.94 16.04 -19.19
C GLN A 468 -9.10 16.85 -19.76
N LYS A 469 -9.45 16.56 -21.02
CA LYS A 469 -10.69 16.99 -21.66
C LYS A 469 -11.86 16.10 -21.20
N PRO A 470 -13.11 16.59 -21.20
CA PRO A 470 -14.29 15.78 -20.90
C PRO A 470 -14.46 14.60 -21.89
N GLY A 471 -15.11 13.54 -21.45
CA GLY A 471 -15.46 12.38 -22.28
C GLY A 471 -14.27 11.51 -22.70
N CYS A 472 -14.46 10.76 -23.79
CA CYS A 472 -13.46 9.88 -24.39
C CYS A 472 -12.95 10.44 -25.72
N PRO A 473 -11.69 10.16 -26.12
CA PRO A 473 -11.20 10.46 -27.46
C PRO A 473 -12.02 9.78 -28.57
N ASN A 474 -12.04 10.38 -29.76
CA ASN A 474 -12.79 9.84 -30.92
C ASN A 474 -12.40 8.40 -31.29
N TRP A 475 -11.14 8.01 -31.12
CA TRP A 475 -10.72 6.64 -31.43
C TRP A 475 -11.33 5.60 -30.47
N SER A 476 -11.69 5.99 -29.24
CA SER A 476 -12.34 5.08 -28.29
C SER A 476 -13.76 4.73 -28.72
N SER A 477 -14.52 5.69 -29.26
CA SER A 477 -15.88 5.45 -29.77
C SER A 477 -15.91 4.71 -31.11
N THR A 478 -14.80 4.73 -31.86
CA THR A 478 -14.63 3.86 -33.04
C THR A 478 -14.45 2.40 -32.66
N GLY A 479 -13.72 2.11 -31.58
CA GLY A 479 -13.39 0.75 -31.15
C GLY A 479 -14.39 0.11 -30.19
N LEU A 480 -15.17 0.90 -29.44
CA LEU A 480 -16.07 0.42 -28.39
C LEU A 480 -17.45 1.06 -28.50
N THR A 481 -18.49 0.28 -28.23
CA THR A 481 -19.87 0.80 -28.15
C THR A 481 -20.03 1.76 -26.96
N ALA A 482 -21.01 2.65 -27.04
CA ALA A 482 -21.33 3.57 -25.95
C ALA A 482 -21.65 2.83 -24.63
N GLU A 483 -22.36 1.70 -24.71
CA GLU A 483 -22.64 0.85 -23.54
C GLU A 483 -21.33 0.30 -22.93
N ARG A 484 -20.38 -0.13 -23.77
CA ARG A 484 -19.10 -0.65 -23.30
C ARG A 484 -18.24 0.45 -22.66
N LEU A 485 -18.24 1.66 -23.23
CA LEU A 485 -17.59 2.82 -22.62
C LEU A 485 -18.23 3.18 -21.27
N GLN A 486 -19.57 3.21 -21.19
CA GLN A 486 -20.26 3.44 -19.94
C GLN A 486 -19.92 2.36 -18.89
N ARG A 487 -19.84 1.09 -19.32
CA ARG A 487 -19.50 -0.02 -18.45
C ARG A 487 -18.06 0.02 -17.97
N LEU A 488 -17.08 0.35 -18.82
CA LEU A 488 -15.65 0.29 -18.46
C LEU A 488 -15.19 1.54 -17.72
N CYS A 489 -15.60 2.72 -18.18
CA CYS A 489 -15.04 3.99 -17.73
C CYS A 489 -16.10 5.06 -17.44
N ALA A 490 -17.38 4.68 -17.36
CA ALA A 490 -18.49 5.60 -17.05
C ALA A 490 -18.54 6.83 -17.97
N GLY A 491 -18.16 6.64 -19.24
CA GLY A 491 -18.18 7.69 -20.27
C GLY A 491 -16.97 8.61 -20.30
N GLU A 492 -15.99 8.41 -19.41
CA GLU A 492 -14.79 9.24 -19.30
C GLU A 492 -13.53 8.41 -19.47
N CYS A 493 -12.73 8.69 -20.50
CA CYS A 493 -11.47 7.98 -20.75
C CYS A 493 -10.27 8.88 -20.46
N TYR A 494 -9.06 8.32 -20.57
CA TYR A 494 -7.86 9.12 -20.73
C TYR A 494 -7.98 9.95 -22.01
N ASN A 495 -8.22 11.25 -21.84
CA ASN A 495 -8.49 12.20 -22.91
C ASN A 495 -7.61 13.45 -22.72
N PRO A 496 -6.29 13.33 -22.91
CA PRO A 496 -5.38 14.42 -22.61
C PRO A 496 -5.59 15.64 -23.51
N SER A 497 -5.41 16.83 -22.94
CA SER A 497 -5.13 18.06 -23.68
C SER A 497 -3.63 18.20 -23.97
N ASP A 498 -3.25 19.33 -24.57
CA ASP A 498 -1.85 19.67 -24.85
C ASP A 498 -1.21 20.46 -23.68
N GLU A 499 -1.95 20.66 -22.59
CA GLU A 499 -1.49 21.37 -21.39
C GLU A 499 -1.14 20.39 -20.27
N ARG A 500 -0.10 20.72 -19.49
CA ARG A 500 0.28 19.98 -18.28
C ARG A 500 -0.03 20.79 -17.03
N TYR A 501 -0.33 20.06 -15.96
CA TYR A 501 -0.20 20.61 -14.61
C TYR A 501 1.26 20.94 -14.30
N GLN A 502 1.49 21.94 -13.47
CA GLN A 502 2.83 22.33 -13.03
C GLN A 502 3.34 21.37 -11.94
N ILE A 503 4.64 21.07 -11.97
CA ILE A 503 5.34 20.55 -10.78
C ILE A 503 5.73 21.77 -9.96
N THR A 504 5.29 21.83 -8.69
CA THR A 504 5.53 22.99 -7.81
C THR A 504 6.86 22.87 -7.08
N ARG A 505 7.25 21.64 -6.71
CA ARG A 505 8.51 21.35 -6.01
C ARG A 505 8.96 19.91 -6.19
N ILE A 506 10.24 19.69 -5.94
CA ILE A 506 10.84 18.38 -5.70
C ILE A 506 11.18 18.28 -4.21
N GLU A 507 10.74 17.20 -3.57
CA GLU A 507 11.19 16.84 -2.22
C GLU A 507 12.20 15.70 -2.32
N VAL A 508 13.36 15.86 -1.69
CA VAL A 508 14.41 14.84 -1.61
C VAL A 508 14.28 14.16 -0.26
N VAL A 509 14.20 12.83 -0.27
CA VAL A 509 14.22 11.99 0.93
C VAL A 509 15.60 11.35 1.06
N ARG A 510 16.13 11.34 2.29
CA ARG A 510 17.40 10.67 2.61
C ARG A 510 17.16 9.67 3.74
N ILE A 511 17.53 8.41 3.52
CA ILE A 511 17.47 7.35 4.52
C ILE A 511 18.88 6.83 4.78
N ARG A 512 19.21 6.62 6.05
CA ARG A 512 20.44 5.97 6.49
C ARG A 512 20.11 4.57 6.99
N PRO A 513 20.54 3.48 6.33
CA PRO A 513 20.35 2.14 6.86
C PRO A 513 20.95 1.99 8.26
N GLN A 514 20.26 1.26 9.14
CA GLN A 514 20.76 0.95 10.48
C GLN A 514 22.15 0.30 10.42
N ARG A 515 23.02 0.63 11.36
CA ARG A 515 24.31 -0.06 11.57
C ARG A 515 24.26 -1.09 12.69
N SER A 516 23.26 -0.97 13.55
CA SER A 516 22.99 -1.86 14.67
C SER A 516 21.50 -1.81 15.01
N ALA A 517 21.03 -2.83 15.73
CA ALA A 517 19.62 -2.97 16.07
C ALA A 517 19.07 -1.84 16.96
N ASP A 518 19.94 -1.22 17.75
CA ASP A 518 19.64 -0.16 18.73
C ASP A 518 19.55 1.25 18.14
N GLU A 519 20.01 1.49 16.90
CA GLU A 519 19.86 2.81 16.27
C GLU A 519 18.36 3.14 16.08
N PRO A 520 17.83 4.24 16.65
CA PRO A 520 16.41 4.56 16.51
C PRO A 520 16.09 5.00 15.08
N VAL A 521 15.14 4.32 14.42
CA VAL A 521 14.76 4.61 13.02
C VAL A 521 14.37 6.08 12.78
N ALA A 522 13.78 6.74 13.76
CA ALA A 522 13.36 8.14 13.63
C ALA A 522 14.51 9.11 13.31
N SER A 523 15.75 8.83 13.72
CA SER A 523 16.92 9.66 13.39
C SER A 523 17.57 9.27 12.05
N LEU A 524 17.13 8.17 11.45
CA LEU A 524 17.68 7.61 10.23
C LEU A 524 16.88 7.98 8.98
N VAL A 525 15.64 8.41 9.15
CA VAL A 525 14.73 8.81 8.07
C VAL A 525 14.60 10.34 8.06
N GLU A 526 15.19 10.98 7.06
CA GLU A 526 14.97 12.39 6.76
C GLU A 526 13.90 12.51 5.67
N ASP A 527 12.64 12.51 6.11
CA ASP A 527 11.44 12.48 5.27
C ASP A 527 11.41 13.60 4.21
N VAL A 528 11.92 14.79 4.57
CA VAL A 528 12.23 15.87 3.63
C VAL A 528 13.62 16.40 3.96
N TYR A 529 14.65 15.79 3.39
CA TYR A 529 16.04 16.25 3.52
C TYR A 529 16.24 17.59 2.82
N ARG A 530 15.70 17.73 1.60
CA ARG A 530 15.71 19.00 0.84
C ARG A 530 14.38 19.21 0.15
N ARG A 531 14.00 20.48 0.06
CA ARG A 531 12.89 20.95 -0.78
C ARG A 531 13.46 21.90 -1.83
N LEU A 532 13.17 21.62 -3.10
CA LEU A 532 13.65 22.37 -4.25
C LEU A 532 12.43 22.88 -5.02
N ASP A 533 12.16 24.18 -4.96
CA ASP A 533 11.01 24.75 -5.67
C ASP A 533 11.26 24.79 -7.18
N CYS A 534 10.20 24.53 -7.95
CA CYS A 534 10.25 24.50 -9.40
C CYS A 534 9.86 25.86 -10.00
N PRO A 535 10.57 26.36 -11.03
CA PRO A 535 10.21 27.63 -11.66
C PRO A 535 8.82 27.59 -12.28
N ALA A 536 7.98 28.58 -11.97
CA ALA A 536 6.65 28.70 -12.54
C ALA A 536 6.69 28.91 -14.07
N GLY A 537 5.69 28.37 -14.77
CA GLY A 537 5.50 28.57 -16.21
C GLY A 537 6.46 27.77 -17.11
N LYS A 538 7.24 26.85 -16.54
CA LYS A 538 8.07 25.90 -17.30
C LYS A 538 7.34 24.56 -17.42
N ALA A 539 7.34 23.99 -18.63
CA ALA A 539 6.71 22.69 -18.89
C ALA A 539 7.40 21.51 -18.17
N ALA A 540 8.69 21.65 -17.84
CA ALA A 540 9.45 20.67 -17.09
C ALA A 540 10.20 21.34 -15.93
N CYS A 541 10.16 20.71 -14.76
CA CYS A 541 11.03 21.07 -13.64
C CYS A 541 12.33 20.27 -13.75
N VAL A 542 13.47 20.97 -13.73
CA VAL A 542 14.81 20.35 -13.73
C VAL A 542 15.61 20.99 -12.61
N VAL A 543 16.06 20.16 -11.67
CA VAL A 543 16.86 20.61 -10.51
C VAL A 543 18.03 19.66 -10.29
N GLN A 544 19.10 20.18 -9.71
CA GLN A 544 20.26 19.40 -9.28
C GLN A 544 20.55 19.67 -7.81
N PHE A 545 21.07 18.68 -7.11
CA PHE A 545 21.50 18.82 -5.73
C PHE A 545 22.66 17.89 -5.41
N GLU A 546 23.36 18.17 -4.31
CA GLU A 546 24.45 17.38 -3.80
C GLU A 546 24.26 17.09 -2.31
N ASP A 547 24.86 16.01 -1.81
CA ASP A 547 24.98 15.74 -0.37
C ASP A 547 26.44 15.85 0.09
N PRO A 548 26.90 17.04 0.54
CA PRO A 548 28.29 17.24 0.94
C PRO A 548 28.65 16.45 2.20
N ASP A 549 27.67 16.05 3.01
CA ASP A 549 27.88 15.35 4.28
C ASP A 549 28.08 13.84 4.09
N PHE A 550 27.88 13.31 2.87
CA PHE A 550 27.95 11.87 2.61
C PHE A 550 29.32 11.28 2.99
N VAL A 551 30.40 11.97 2.60
CA VAL A 551 31.77 11.50 2.85
C VAL A 551 32.14 11.62 4.34
N SER A 552 31.76 12.72 4.98
CA SER A 552 32.06 12.96 6.41
C SER A 552 31.23 12.08 7.34
N ALA A 553 29.99 11.76 6.96
CA ALA A 553 29.15 10.79 7.66
C ALA A 553 29.69 9.34 7.53
N ALA A 554 30.50 9.08 6.50
CA ALA A 554 31.19 7.83 6.24
C ALA A 554 30.27 6.60 6.36
N ARG A 555 29.03 6.70 5.82
CA ARG A 555 28.00 5.65 5.90
C ARG A 555 27.14 5.58 4.65
N ASP A 556 26.52 4.41 4.46
CA ASP A 556 25.56 4.18 3.39
C ASP A 556 24.40 5.19 3.45
N GLY A 557 23.90 5.55 2.27
CA GLY A 557 22.79 6.47 2.09
C GLY A 557 21.86 5.99 0.99
N ILE A 558 20.56 6.15 1.21
CA ILE A 558 19.52 5.86 0.25
C ILE A 558 18.79 7.16 -0.07
N TYR A 559 18.65 7.46 -1.36
CA TYR A 559 18.04 8.70 -1.84
C TYR A 559 16.91 8.38 -2.80
N TYR A 560 15.77 9.05 -2.64
CA TYR A 560 14.73 9.10 -3.66
C TYR A 560 14.05 10.46 -3.61
N VAL A 561 13.24 10.75 -4.62
CA VAL A 561 12.59 12.05 -4.75
C VAL A 561 11.10 11.91 -4.94
N ARG A 562 10.36 12.91 -4.46
CA ARG A 562 8.95 13.15 -4.79
C ARG A 562 8.86 14.33 -5.73
N ALA A 563 8.22 14.16 -6.88
CA ALA A 563 7.78 15.28 -7.71
C ALA A 563 6.36 15.66 -7.34
N ILE A 564 6.18 16.86 -6.80
CA ILE A 564 4.88 17.33 -6.30
C ILE A 564 4.19 18.20 -7.35
N GLN A 565 3.01 17.78 -7.79
CA GLN A 565 2.18 18.53 -8.73
C GLN A 565 1.38 19.62 -8.00
N GLU A 566 0.99 20.67 -8.72
CA GLU A 566 0.00 21.63 -8.22
C GLU A 566 -1.31 20.92 -7.79
N PRO A 567 -2.03 21.45 -6.79
CA PRO A 567 -3.23 20.81 -6.26
C PRO A 567 -4.28 20.53 -7.33
N THR A 568 -4.93 19.36 -7.22
CA THR A 568 -6.11 19.01 -8.02
C THR A 568 -7.20 18.35 -7.18
N PRO A 569 -8.48 18.42 -7.60
CA PRO A 569 -9.56 17.71 -6.92
C PRO A 569 -9.32 16.20 -6.92
N THR A 570 -9.42 15.59 -5.73
CA THR A 570 -9.12 14.17 -5.50
C THR A 570 -10.20 13.50 -4.66
N VAL A 571 -10.64 12.31 -5.08
CA VAL A 571 -11.65 11.52 -4.36
C VAL A 571 -11.13 11.15 -2.99
N ASN A 572 -11.90 11.46 -1.94
CA ASN A 572 -11.59 11.10 -0.56
C ASN A 572 -10.26 11.69 -0.01
N ALA A 573 -9.66 12.71 -0.64
CA ALA A 573 -8.39 13.30 -0.21
C ALA A 573 -8.40 13.79 1.26
N LYS A 574 -9.56 14.21 1.78
CA LYS A 574 -9.74 14.63 3.19
C LYS A 574 -10.25 13.52 4.12
N ALA A 575 -10.28 12.28 3.66
CA ALA A 575 -10.77 11.10 4.37
C ALA A 575 -12.07 11.34 5.16
N LEU A 576 -11.96 11.43 6.49
CA LEU A 576 -13.09 11.61 7.41
C LEU A 576 -13.61 13.06 7.51
N ARG A 577 -13.03 14.00 6.76
CA ARG A 577 -13.42 15.42 6.68
C ARG A 577 -13.66 16.03 8.06
N CYS A 578 -12.68 15.82 8.94
CA CYS A 578 -12.74 16.28 10.32
C CYS A 578 -12.80 17.80 10.41
N GLU A 579 -13.79 18.31 11.14
CA GLU A 579 -13.75 19.64 11.73
C GLU A 579 -12.74 19.62 12.88
N ARG A 580 -11.79 20.56 12.86
CA ARG A 580 -10.71 20.64 13.85
C ARG A 580 -10.87 21.87 14.74
N ASP A 581 -10.48 21.74 16.01
CA ASP A 581 -10.35 22.88 16.94
C ASP A 581 -9.03 23.64 16.72
N GLU A 582 -8.81 24.70 17.50
CA GLU A 582 -7.58 25.53 17.43
C GLU A 582 -6.30 24.73 17.74
N ALA A 583 -6.40 23.63 18.48
CA ALA A 583 -5.29 22.73 18.78
C ALA A 583 -5.10 21.63 17.72
N GLY A 584 -5.92 21.64 16.65
CA GLY A 584 -5.86 20.68 15.56
C GLY A 584 -6.55 19.34 15.84
N ASN A 585 -7.26 19.18 16.95
CA ASN A 585 -7.97 17.93 17.28
C ASN A 585 -9.25 17.80 16.48
N CYS A 586 -9.57 16.59 16.00
CA CYS A 586 -10.86 16.33 15.37
C CYS A 586 -11.99 16.40 16.40
N VAL A 587 -12.86 17.41 16.28
CA VAL A 587 -14.04 17.56 17.15
C VAL A 587 -15.27 16.90 16.56
N LYS A 588 -15.36 16.83 15.23
CA LYS A 588 -16.49 16.22 14.52
C LYS A 588 -16.04 15.65 13.17
N ALA A 589 -16.29 14.37 12.94
CA ALA A 589 -16.04 13.72 11.65
C ALA A 589 -17.27 13.82 10.74
N ARG A 590 -17.03 13.98 9.44
CA ARG A 590 -18.05 13.95 8.38
C ARG A 590 -17.64 12.91 7.33
N PRO A 591 -17.68 11.61 7.67
CA PRO A 591 -17.18 10.57 6.79
C PRO A 591 -17.90 10.56 5.43
N CYS A 592 -17.21 10.01 4.46
CA CYS A 592 -17.66 9.75 3.12
C CYS A 592 -18.21 8.33 3.05
N TYR A 593 -19.51 8.19 3.28
CA TYR A 593 -20.13 6.88 3.41
C TYR A 593 -20.10 6.07 2.12
N GLY A 594 -19.95 4.76 2.29
CA GLY A 594 -20.10 3.80 1.21
C GLY A 594 -21.55 3.44 0.91
N ASP A 595 -22.54 4.15 1.40
CA ASP A 595 -23.94 3.76 1.22
C ASP A 595 -24.83 4.97 1.01
N TYR A 596 -26.14 4.76 1.06
CA TYR A 596 -27.18 5.76 0.88
C TYR A 596 -27.05 7.02 1.77
N ARG A 597 -26.23 7.01 2.82
CA ARG A 597 -25.96 8.19 3.66
C ARG A 597 -25.15 9.26 2.94
N THR A 598 -24.38 8.89 1.93
CA THR A 598 -23.73 9.83 0.99
C THR A 598 -24.41 9.69 -0.37
N PRO A 599 -24.88 10.78 -1.00
CA PRO A 599 -25.47 10.74 -2.34
C PRO A 599 -24.58 9.99 -3.34
N LEU A 600 -25.22 9.23 -4.23
CA LEU A 600 -24.53 8.35 -5.18
C LEU A 600 -23.60 9.12 -6.15
N ASP A 601 -23.96 10.37 -6.44
CA ASP A 601 -23.25 11.31 -7.30
C ASP A 601 -22.25 12.21 -6.55
N GLU A 602 -22.16 12.10 -5.22
CA GLU A 602 -21.13 12.79 -4.43
C GLU A 602 -19.80 12.00 -4.47
N ASP A 603 -18.81 12.58 -5.15
CA ASP A 603 -17.48 12.00 -5.32
C ASP A 603 -16.51 12.31 -4.18
N CYS A 604 -16.95 13.06 -3.15
CA CYS A 604 -16.13 13.37 -1.98
C CYS A 604 -14.80 14.07 -2.32
N LEU A 605 -14.81 14.96 -3.32
CA LEU A 605 -13.61 15.63 -3.80
C LEU A 605 -13.06 16.67 -2.81
N ALA A 606 -11.75 16.74 -2.71
CA ALA A 606 -11.01 17.85 -2.11
C ALA A 606 -9.68 18.06 -2.84
N GLU A 607 -9.15 19.29 -2.83
CA GLU A 607 -7.83 19.57 -3.40
C GLU A 607 -6.72 18.82 -2.64
N ASP A 608 -5.82 18.17 -3.38
CA ASP A 608 -4.59 17.58 -2.84
C ASP A 608 -3.43 17.66 -3.85
N GLU A 609 -2.21 17.61 -3.34
CA GLU A 609 -0.97 17.70 -4.11
C GLU A 609 -0.46 16.30 -4.48
N HIS A 610 -0.96 15.77 -5.60
CA HIS A 610 -0.49 14.50 -6.12
C HIS A 610 1.01 14.49 -6.36
N ARG A 611 1.60 13.31 -6.17
CA ARG A 611 3.03 13.09 -6.30
C ARG A 611 3.39 11.86 -7.11
N ALA A 612 4.63 11.86 -7.62
CA ALA A 612 5.33 10.70 -8.12
C ALA A 612 6.61 10.46 -7.30
N TRP A 613 6.94 9.21 -7.02
CA TRP A 613 8.10 8.81 -6.21
C TRP A 613 9.06 7.99 -7.06
N SER A 614 10.30 8.46 -7.23
CA SER A 614 11.32 7.67 -7.91
C SER A 614 11.62 6.38 -7.15
N SER A 615 12.06 5.32 -7.83
CA SER A 615 12.78 4.26 -7.12
C SER A 615 14.02 4.84 -6.41
N PRO A 616 14.44 4.26 -5.28
CA PRO A 616 15.63 4.73 -4.58
C PRO A 616 16.93 4.45 -5.33
N VAL A 617 17.90 5.33 -5.16
CA VAL A 617 19.32 5.11 -5.48
C VAL A 617 20.04 4.76 -4.18
N TYR A 618 20.72 3.62 -4.17
CA TYR A 618 21.46 3.09 -3.03
C TYR A 618 22.94 3.42 -3.19
N LEU A 619 23.49 4.16 -2.23
CA LEU A 619 24.90 4.52 -2.18
C LEU A 619 25.59 3.77 -1.04
N ARG A 620 26.51 2.89 -1.41
CA ARG A 620 27.39 2.17 -0.49
C ARG A 620 28.66 2.99 -0.26
N PHE A 621 28.93 3.36 0.99
CA PHE A 621 30.10 4.20 1.27
C PHE A 621 31.40 3.40 1.02
N ASP A 622 32.26 3.95 0.17
CA ASP A 622 33.57 3.37 -0.15
C ASP A 622 34.71 4.24 0.40
N ALA A 623 35.29 3.79 1.51
CA ALA A 623 36.37 4.50 2.19
C ALA A 623 37.67 4.56 1.36
N GLU A 624 37.93 3.57 0.50
CA GLU A 624 39.12 3.58 -0.36
C GLU A 624 38.94 4.53 -1.53
N ALA A 625 37.74 4.56 -2.13
CA ALA A 625 37.39 5.57 -3.12
C ALA A 625 37.44 6.99 -2.51
N ALA A 626 37.01 7.16 -1.26
CA ALA A 626 37.06 8.45 -0.57
C ALA A 626 38.49 8.93 -0.33
N LYS A 627 39.40 8.04 0.10
CA LYS A 627 40.83 8.35 0.24
C LYS A 627 41.45 8.75 -1.10
N ARG A 628 41.20 7.95 -2.15
CA ARG A 628 41.69 8.24 -3.52
C ARG A 628 41.19 9.59 -4.04
N ALA A 629 39.92 9.91 -3.80
CA ALA A 629 39.35 11.20 -4.21
C ALA A 629 39.98 12.38 -3.44
N ALA A 630 40.24 12.22 -2.14
CA ALA A 630 40.90 13.23 -1.33
C ALA A 630 42.36 13.49 -1.76
N GLU A 631 43.08 12.46 -2.20
CA GLU A 631 44.46 12.57 -2.70
C GLU A 631 44.56 13.24 -4.09
N GLN A 632 43.46 13.26 -4.86
CA GLN A 632 43.38 13.86 -6.19
C GLN A 632 42.93 15.34 -6.19
N LEU A 633 42.51 15.89 -5.04
CA LEU A 633 42.28 17.32 -4.89
C LEU A 633 43.63 18.05 -4.98
N PRO A 634 43.80 19.06 -5.85
CA PRO A 634 45.04 19.81 -5.94
C PRO A 634 45.34 20.44 -4.57
N LYS A 635 46.51 20.10 -4.00
CA LYS A 635 47.04 20.84 -2.84
C LYS A 635 47.18 22.29 -3.29
N GLY A 636 46.41 23.18 -2.69
CA GLY A 636 46.50 24.61 -2.96
C GLY A 636 47.96 25.07 -2.83
N GLU A 637 48.39 25.88 -3.78
CA GLU A 637 49.67 26.57 -3.75
C GLU A 637 49.80 27.28 -2.39
N GLU A 638 50.76 26.86 -1.58
CA GLU A 638 51.25 27.67 -0.46
C GLU A 638 51.84 28.95 -1.07
N GLU A 639 51.18 30.08 -0.83
CA GLU A 639 51.75 31.41 -1.04
C GLU A 639 53.07 31.49 -0.26
N ASN A 640 54.18 31.35 -0.99
CA ASN A 640 55.50 31.73 -0.50
C ASN A 640 55.56 33.26 -0.44
N ASP A 641 55.20 33.82 0.71
CA ASP A 641 55.58 35.18 1.10
C ASP A 641 57.10 35.19 1.35
N GLU A 642 57.89 35.47 0.31
CA GLU A 642 59.27 35.91 0.46
C GLU A 642 59.29 37.41 0.84
N PRO A 643 59.94 37.81 1.95
CA PRO A 643 60.10 39.21 2.28
C PRO A 643 61.24 39.81 1.43
N SER A 644 60.91 40.81 0.61
CA SER A 644 61.91 41.64 -0.09
C SER A 644 62.51 42.72 0.85
N PRO A 645 63.79 43.12 0.62
CA PRO A 645 64.63 43.86 1.58
C PRO A 645 64.25 45.31 1.88
#